data_AF-A0A933AAB5-F1
#
_entry.id   AF-A0A933AAB5-F1
#
_cell.length_a   1.000
_cell.length_b   1.000
_cell.length_c   1.000
_cell.angle_alpha   90.00
_cell.angle_beta   90.00
_cell.angle_gamma   90.00
#
_symmetry.space_group_name_H-M   'P 1'
#
loop_
_entity.id
_entity.type
_entity.pdbx_description
1 polymer ?
#
loop_
_entity_poly.entity_id
_entity_poly.type
_entity_poly.pdbx_seq_one_letter_code
_entity_poly.pdbx_strand_id
1 'polypeptide(L)'
;MKRTPLYQEHKKLTANMVDFGGWEMPLHYPKGILEEHLATRKFGGLFDISHMGRLLLKGEDALPFLQYVLTNNAAALEPGNAQYTIIPNESGGAIDDAYLYRLDKQQYLLVINAANAEKDWQWLQEQKLRFPRAVLEDVTGAVAMLALQGPRSKAVLQTILGGDGLRLPGPTRNTLITVQMLGAQVPIARTGYTGEPVGFELLPPAEIASALWSNLLEAGGQEGIVPCGLGARDTLRMEANLPLYGHELGRDAEQREMPIYSGRLARTCVSFARTKGHFIGKEALLEHFEEVKLRLQGLLHKSQKEHLVPRMIMPVALLAEGIARAGYEVYTGETMVGYVTSGTMIPFWGMEGTGVLSRPGAQSGRRAICLAYLDANLTEGQELLVSIRDKQVPAQIVSRHLAGEAAPYARPVLVNEQHQAAASHSGETLEALARRLVLKARDNTLWRQRATINLIPSETTVSPLVKLLSIADPAGRYAEHRRVKALDNVEAYYYQGTQFIAGVEVELAEQMKQFLDCPQVETRVISGQMANAAVFSGLLEYLNRVDRVAEPRRFRSVMNHHIGMGGHLSSQPMGALRDYIALSPITERPAVVNFPWSQDNPWRIDLNRTAELVAEHKPELVILGRSAVLCKEPVSELARMLSTLKPRPLLMYDTAHVFGLLGPHFQQPFAEGADIITASTHKTFFGTQRGIIASNLGHGIEAQELWESIVRRVFPGSVSNHHLGTLLGLLMATYEMNAFKDAYQRQVIANARAFARALKQCGFRVEGDPTIDYTETHQVILRFDYARGTEVAHRLEVNNIIVNYQALPGDESFTAASGIRMGVQEMTRFGMTELDFQELAGYMADILLRGKAIPETISKFRGKFVRMHYCLSEEQARPLLEALRWFYM
;
A
#
# COMPACT_ATOMS: atom_id res chain seq x y z
N MET A 1 44.47 -7.17 -8.69
CA MET A 1 43.06 -6.76 -8.57
C MET A 1 42.21 -7.64 -9.47
N LYS A 2 41.02 -8.01 -9.01
CA LYS A 2 39.99 -8.75 -9.77
C LYS A 2 39.24 -7.79 -10.71
N ARG A 3 38.59 -8.31 -11.74
CA ARG A 3 37.82 -7.53 -12.75
C ARG A 3 36.44 -8.11 -12.93
N THR A 4 35.42 -7.26 -13.03
CA THR A 4 34.05 -7.69 -13.34
C THR A 4 33.92 -8.05 -14.82
N PRO A 5 32.89 -8.82 -15.22
CA PRO A 5 32.58 -9.07 -16.64
C PRO A 5 32.34 -7.78 -17.45
N LEU A 6 32.05 -6.66 -16.78
CA LEU A 6 31.79 -5.35 -17.40
C LEU A 6 33.01 -4.43 -17.46
N TYR A 7 34.19 -4.87 -17.02
CA TYR A 7 35.39 -4.04 -17.00
C TYR A 7 35.68 -3.35 -18.35
N GLN A 8 35.54 -4.08 -19.46
CA GLN A 8 35.76 -3.51 -20.79
C GLN A 8 34.70 -2.46 -21.17
N GLU A 9 33.45 -2.64 -20.75
CA GLU A 9 32.38 -1.65 -20.96
C GLU A 9 32.66 -0.37 -20.16
N HIS A 10 33.13 -0.48 -18.92
CA HIS A 10 33.51 0.68 -18.10
C HIS A 10 34.66 1.47 -18.74
N LYS A 11 35.65 0.77 -19.30
CA LYS A 11 36.76 1.39 -20.05
C LYS A 11 36.28 2.10 -21.31
N LYS A 12 35.38 1.49 -22.08
CA LYS A 12 34.76 2.11 -23.27
C LYS A 12 33.98 3.38 -22.91
N LEU A 13 33.30 3.37 -21.76
CA LEU A 13 32.56 4.51 -21.22
C LEU A 13 33.46 5.54 -20.51
N THR A 14 34.79 5.37 -20.57
CA THR A 14 35.79 6.28 -19.98
C THR A 14 35.59 6.51 -18.48
N ALA A 15 35.14 5.48 -17.76
CA ALA A 15 34.95 5.57 -16.32
C ALA A 15 36.29 5.77 -15.58
N ASN A 16 36.24 6.54 -14.49
CA ASN A 16 37.34 6.63 -13.54
C ASN A 16 37.37 5.34 -12.70
N MET A 17 38.35 4.47 -12.95
CA MET A 17 38.47 3.18 -12.28
C MET A 17 39.34 3.31 -11.02
N VAL A 18 38.90 2.69 -9.92
CA VAL A 18 39.61 2.65 -8.63
C VAL A 18 39.67 1.23 -8.09
N ASP A 19 40.58 0.97 -7.15
CA ASP A 19 40.55 -0.23 -6.33
C ASP A 19 39.45 -0.10 -5.28
N PHE A 20 38.50 -1.04 -5.30
CA PHE A 20 37.45 -1.13 -4.30
C PHE A 20 37.27 -2.58 -3.87
N GLY A 21 37.68 -2.90 -2.64
CA GLY A 21 37.61 -4.27 -2.11
C GLY A 21 38.41 -5.29 -2.93
N GLY A 22 39.52 -4.87 -3.57
CA GLY A 22 40.36 -5.72 -4.42
C GLY A 22 39.87 -5.86 -5.87
N TRP A 23 38.83 -5.12 -6.26
CA TRP A 23 38.26 -5.08 -7.61
C TRP A 23 38.53 -3.74 -8.31
N GLU A 24 38.79 -3.76 -9.61
CA GLU A 24 38.80 -2.55 -10.44
C GLU A 24 37.35 -2.13 -10.76
N MET A 25 36.86 -1.07 -10.12
CA MET A 25 35.47 -0.59 -10.23
C MET A 25 35.37 0.88 -10.65
N PRO A 26 34.31 1.29 -11.37
CA PRO A 26 34.07 2.70 -11.68
C PRO A 26 33.69 3.48 -10.42
N LEU A 27 34.52 4.45 -10.02
CA LEU A 27 34.17 5.44 -9.00
C LEU A 27 33.08 6.39 -9.51
N HIS A 28 33.26 6.88 -10.73
CA HIS A 28 32.31 7.70 -11.48
C HIS A 28 32.64 7.66 -12.98
N TYR A 29 31.67 8.08 -13.80
CA TYR A 29 31.75 8.28 -15.24
C TYR A 29 32.05 9.77 -15.54
N PRO A 30 32.26 10.18 -16.81
CA PRO A 30 32.71 11.54 -17.15
C PRO A 30 31.82 12.68 -16.63
N LYS A 31 30.51 12.45 -16.46
CA LYS A 31 29.57 13.45 -15.92
C LYS A 31 29.74 13.68 -14.40
N GLY A 32 30.39 12.74 -13.70
CA GLY A 32 30.69 12.83 -12.28
C GLY A 32 29.55 12.42 -11.36
N ILE A 33 29.90 12.23 -10.08
CA ILE A 33 29.04 11.71 -9.01
C ILE A 33 27.71 12.48 -8.88
N LEU A 34 27.78 13.81 -9.02
CA LEU A 34 26.62 14.68 -8.84
C LEU A 34 25.53 14.40 -9.89
N GLU A 35 25.93 14.33 -11.15
CA GLU A 35 25.01 14.08 -12.26
C GLU A 35 24.44 12.66 -12.21
N GLU A 36 25.25 11.68 -11.84
CA GLU A 36 24.82 10.29 -11.64
C GLU A 36 23.76 10.17 -10.52
N HIS A 37 23.96 10.86 -9.39
CA HIS A 37 22.99 10.92 -8.31
C HIS A 37 21.68 11.55 -8.78
N LEU A 38 21.77 12.74 -9.39
CA LEU A 38 20.60 13.48 -9.87
C LEU A 38 19.83 12.69 -10.95
N ALA A 39 20.54 12.03 -11.86
CA ALA A 39 19.93 11.16 -12.87
C ALA A 39 19.20 9.98 -12.23
N THR A 40 19.77 9.34 -11.21
CA THR A 40 19.11 8.26 -10.47
C THR A 40 17.78 8.69 -9.86
N ARG A 41 17.74 9.88 -9.25
CA ARG A 41 16.55 10.44 -8.58
C ARG A 41 15.42 10.84 -9.54
N LYS A 42 15.76 11.23 -10.77
CA LYS A 42 14.80 11.78 -11.75
C LYS A 42 14.42 10.81 -12.86
N PHE A 43 15.37 10.00 -13.32
CA PHE A 43 15.23 9.12 -14.47
C PHE A 43 15.58 7.68 -14.07
N GLY A 44 16.84 7.43 -13.79
CA GLY A 44 17.36 6.15 -13.34
C GLY A 44 18.88 6.09 -13.45
N GLY A 45 19.49 5.20 -12.67
CA GLY A 45 20.91 4.89 -12.68
C GLY A 45 21.14 3.39 -12.84
N LEU A 46 22.07 3.02 -13.71
CA LEU A 46 22.50 1.64 -13.91
C LEU A 46 23.87 1.42 -13.25
N PHE A 47 23.93 0.48 -12.30
CA PHE A 47 25.12 0.20 -11.48
C PHE A 47 25.63 -1.21 -11.76
N ASP A 48 26.95 -1.33 -11.94
CA ASP A 48 27.63 -2.63 -11.87
C ASP A 48 27.90 -2.95 -10.39
N ILE A 49 27.22 -3.96 -9.87
CA ILE A 49 27.42 -4.47 -8.51
C ILE A 49 28.03 -5.88 -8.52
N SER A 50 28.61 -6.29 -9.65
CA SER A 50 29.21 -7.61 -9.86
C SER A 50 30.53 -7.83 -9.10
N HIS A 51 30.94 -6.91 -8.23
CA HIS A 51 32.09 -7.06 -7.33
C HIS A 51 31.71 -7.73 -6.00
N MET A 52 30.42 -7.69 -5.62
CA MET A 52 29.90 -8.30 -4.38
C MET A 52 30.02 -9.82 -4.40
N GLY A 53 30.27 -10.47 -3.27
CA GLY A 53 30.32 -11.94 -3.22
C GLY A 53 28.93 -12.54 -3.47
N ARG A 54 28.83 -13.62 -4.25
CA ARG A 54 27.58 -14.36 -4.49
C ARG A 54 27.80 -15.82 -4.15
N LEU A 55 27.20 -16.25 -3.05
CA LEU A 55 27.32 -17.62 -2.55
C LEU A 55 26.00 -18.36 -2.77
N LEU A 56 26.03 -19.42 -3.55
CA LEU A 56 24.89 -20.28 -3.83
C LEU A 56 24.82 -21.39 -2.78
N LEU A 57 23.66 -21.53 -2.14
CA LEU A 57 23.39 -22.54 -1.12
C LEU A 57 22.30 -23.51 -1.56
N LYS A 58 22.58 -24.81 -1.41
CA LYS A 58 21.70 -25.93 -1.77
C LYS A 58 21.87 -27.10 -0.79
N GLY A 59 21.02 -28.11 -0.92
CA GLY A 59 21.08 -29.34 -0.13
C GLY A 59 20.19 -29.30 1.11
N GLU A 60 20.04 -30.47 1.76
CA GLU A 60 19.07 -30.67 2.84
C GLU A 60 19.35 -29.79 4.07
N ASP A 61 20.63 -29.51 4.35
CA ASP A 61 21.02 -28.68 5.50
C ASP A 61 21.16 -27.19 5.16
N ALA A 62 20.83 -26.74 3.93
CA ALA A 62 20.98 -25.33 3.53
C ALA A 62 20.14 -24.38 4.39
N LEU A 63 18.85 -24.72 4.62
CA LEU A 63 17.98 -23.90 5.45
C LEU A 63 18.41 -23.91 6.92
N PRO A 64 18.66 -25.06 7.58
CA PRO A 64 19.24 -25.10 8.93
C PRO A 64 20.53 -24.29 9.07
N PHE A 65 21.44 -24.38 8.09
CA PHE A 65 22.67 -23.60 8.08
C PHE A 65 22.41 -22.09 8.02
N LEU A 66 21.57 -21.64 7.08
CA LEU A 66 21.16 -20.23 6.96
C LEU A 66 20.44 -19.74 8.23
N GLN A 67 19.63 -20.59 8.85
CA GLN A 67 18.99 -20.28 10.13
C GLN A 67 20.02 -20.11 11.26
N TYR A 68 21.16 -20.80 11.21
CA TYR A 68 22.19 -20.73 12.23
C TYR A 68 23.12 -19.52 12.10
N VAL A 69 23.48 -19.14 10.85
CA VAL A 69 24.53 -18.13 10.59
C VAL A 69 24.00 -16.73 10.25
N LEU A 70 22.68 -16.55 10.09
CA LEU A 70 22.08 -15.28 9.74
C LEU A 70 21.11 -14.81 10.83
N THR A 71 20.95 -13.50 11.00
CA THR A 71 20.02 -12.93 12.02
C THR A 71 18.55 -13.02 11.62
N ASN A 72 18.24 -13.07 10.32
CA ASN A 72 16.86 -13.07 9.83
C ASN A 72 16.34 -14.51 9.64
N ASN A 73 15.02 -14.69 9.62
CA ASN A 73 14.39 -15.99 9.48
C ASN A 73 14.38 -16.44 8.01
N ALA A 74 15.34 -17.27 7.62
CA ALA A 74 15.42 -17.87 6.30
C ALA A 74 14.25 -18.83 6.00
N ALA A 75 13.60 -19.39 7.04
CA ALA A 75 12.42 -20.24 6.86
C ALA A 75 11.16 -19.43 6.52
N ALA A 76 11.12 -18.14 6.91
CA ALA A 76 10.06 -17.20 6.56
C ALA A 76 10.13 -16.72 5.10
N LEU A 77 11.27 -16.93 4.44
CA LEU A 77 11.51 -16.47 3.08
C LEU A 77 10.92 -17.45 2.07
N GLU A 78 9.85 -17.07 1.38
CA GLU A 78 9.21 -17.89 0.35
C GLU A 78 10.00 -17.85 -0.98
N PRO A 79 9.88 -18.89 -1.84
CA PRO A 79 10.46 -18.86 -3.19
C PRO A 79 9.94 -17.65 -3.98
N GLY A 80 10.84 -16.93 -4.66
CA GLY A 80 10.47 -15.68 -5.32
C GLY A 80 10.52 -14.46 -4.40
N ASN A 81 11.14 -14.57 -3.22
CA ASN A 81 11.40 -13.45 -2.33
C ASN A 81 12.87 -13.33 -1.95
N ALA A 82 13.23 -12.13 -1.49
CA ALA A 82 14.52 -11.83 -0.89
C ALA A 82 14.36 -11.15 0.48
N GLN A 83 15.43 -11.10 1.26
CA GLN A 83 15.46 -10.35 2.51
C GLN A 83 16.86 -9.85 2.86
N TYR A 84 16.90 -8.67 3.48
CA TYR A 84 18.10 -8.17 4.12
C TYR A 84 18.34 -8.93 5.43
N THR A 85 19.60 -9.23 5.73
CA THR A 85 20.02 -9.98 6.91
C THR A 85 21.45 -9.61 7.31
N ILE A 86 21.90 -10.05 8.48
CA ILE A 86 23.24 -9.78 9.00
C ILE A 86 23.88 -11.12 9.34
N ILE A 87 25.18 -11.24 9.11
CA ILE A 87 26.03 -12.31 9.63
C ILE A 87 26.53 -11.84 11.00
N PRO A 88 25.98 -12.36 12.12
CA PRO A 88 26.36 -11.90 13.45
C PRO A 88 27.60 -12.64 13.96
N ASN A 89 28.28 -12.04 14.94
CA ASN A 89 29.19 -12.76 15.84
C ASN A 89 28.50 -13.08 17.18
N GLU A 90 29.21 -13.75 18.09
CA GLU A 90 28.66 -14.20 19.37
C GLU A 90 28.27 -13.05 20.32
N SER A 91 28.90 -11.88 20.20
CA SER A 91 28.62 -10.68 21.00
C SER A 91 27.48 -9.81 20.46
N GLY A 92 26.84 -10.21 19.36
CA GLY A 92 25.74 -9.45 18.75
C GLY A 92 26.20 -8.24 17.92
N GLY A 93 27.47 -8.20 17.55
CA GLY A 93 28.05 -7.33 16.51
C GLY A 93 27.92 -7.95 15.12
N ALA A 94 28.15 -7.13 14.09
CA ALA A 94 28.08 -7.57 12.70
C ALA A 94 29.47 -8.01 12.17
N ILE A 95 29.53 -9.21 11.58
CA ILE A 95 30.66 -9.65 10.75
C ILE A 95 30.54 -9.05 9.35
N ASP A 96 29.35 -9.10 8.78
CA ASP A 96 28.96 -8.41 7.54
C ASP A 96 27.42 -8.28 7.50
N ASP A 97 26.91 -7.37 6.67
CA ASP A 97 25.52 -7.40 6.23
C ASP A 97 25.37 -8.10 4.87
N ALA A 98 24.21 -8.70 4.64
CA ALA A 98 23.99 -9.52 3.45
C ALA A 98 22.55 -9.44 2.93
N TYR A 99 22.37 -9.90 1.69
CA TYR A 99 21.05 -10.09 1.09
C TYR A 99 20.84 -11.56 0.73
N LEU A 100 19.78 -12.16 1.25
CA LEU A 100 19.42 -13.55 0.96
C LEU A 100 18.27 -13.57 -0.06
N TYR A 101 18.49 -14.18 -1.21
CA TYR A 101 17.49 -14.44 -2.23
C TYR A 101 17.09 -15.91 -2.19
N ARG A 102 15.79 -16.22 -2.23
CA ARG A 102 15.30 -17.58 -2.43
C ARG A 102 14.80 -17.73 -3.86
N LEU A 103 15.66 -18.26 -4.72
CA LEU A 103 15.43 -18.33 -6.16
C LEU A 103 14.33 -19.33 -6.50
N ASP A 104 14.32 -20.47 -5.82
CA ASP A 104 13.31 -21.51 -5.95
C ASP A 104 13.13 -22.28 -4.61
N LYS A 105 12.47 -23.44 -4.63
CA LYS A 105 12.24 -24.23 -3.40
C LYS A 105 13.53 -24.79 -2.77
N GLN A 106 14.59 -24.98 -3.56
CA GLN A 106 15.83 -25.67 -3.22
C GLN A 106 17.07 -24.76 -3.19
N GLN A 107 17.01 -23.58 -3.82
CA GLN A 107 18.18 -22.72 -4.02
C GLN A 107 18.06 -21.37 -3.31
N TYR A 108 19.10 -21.03 -2.56
CA TYR A 108 19.30 -19.72 -1.96
C TYR A 108 20.56 -19.08 -2.52
N LEU A 109 20.54 -17.77 -2.74
CA LEU A 109 21.71 -17.00 -3.11
C LEU A 109 21.95 -15.93 -2.05
N LEU A 110 23.09 -16.02 -1.37
CA LEU A 110 23.54 -15.04 -0.38
C LEU A 110 24.52 -14.06 -1.05
N VAL A 111 24.16 -12.78 -1.06
CA VAL A 111 25.00 -11.70 -1.57
C VAL A 111 25.65 -10.98 -0.39
N ILE A 112 26.98 -10.91 -0.39
CA ILE A 112 27.83 -10.36 0.68
C ILE A 112 28.72 -9.22 0.16
N ASN A 113 29.22 -8.37 1.04
CA ASN A 113 30.01 -7.21 0.62
C ASN A 113 31.38 -7.61 0.06
N ALA A 114 31.82 -6.92 -0.99
CA ALA A 114 33.07 -7.24 -1.69
C ALA A 114 34.31 -7.16 -0.78
N ALA A 115 34.36 -6.16 0.10
CA ALA A 115 35.49 -5.94 1.01
C ALA A 115 35.61 -7.04 2.08
N ASN A 116 34.52 -7.74 2.41
CA ASN A 116 34.47 -8.79 3.42
C ASN A 116 34.43 -10.20 2.83
N ALA A 117 34.32 -10.35 1.50
CA ALA A 117 34.00 -11.61 0.85
C ALA A 117 34.87 -12.80 1.26
N GLU A 118 36.19 -12.62 1.38
CA GLU A 118 37.12 -13.68 1.80
C GLU A 118 36.92 -14.05 3.28
N LYS A 119 36.77 -13.04 4.15
CA LYS A 119 36.52 -13.20 5.59
C LYS A 119 35.21 -13.94 5.82
N ASP A 120 34.14 -13.54 5.11
CA ASP A 120 32.82 -14.14 5.26
C ASP A 120 32.79 -15.56 4.68
N TRP A 121 33.49 -15.80 3.56
CA TRP A 121 33.63 -17.15 2.99
C TRP A 121 34.30 -18.10 3.98
N GLN A 122 35.43 -17.70 4.57
CA GLN A 122 36.14 -18.51 5.56
C GLN A 122 35.25 -18.79 6.78
N TRP A 123 34.63 -17.74 7.34
CA TRP A 123 33.70 -17.87 8.46
C TRP A 123 32.54 -18.84 8.16
N LEU A 124 31.89 -18.67 7.01
CA LEU A 124 30.76 -19.52 6.61
C LEU A 124 31.19 -20.97 6.38
N GLN A 125 32.37 -21.22 5.80
CA GLN A 125 32.90 -22.58 5.62
C GLN A 125 33.21 -23.26 6.95
N GLU A 126 33.75 -22.53 7.92
CA GLU A 126 33.97 -23.05 9.28
C GLU A 126 32.65 -23.45 9.93
N GLN A 127 31.62 -22.59 9.87
CA GLN A 127 30.32 -22.89 10.45
C GLN A 127 29.59 -24.02 9.71
N LYS A 128 29.78 -24.14 8.39
CA LYS A 128 29.19 -25.18 7.54
C LYS A 128 29.64 -26.58 7.94
N LEU A 129 30.79 -26.76 8.60
CA LEU A 129 31.23 -28.08 9.09
C LEU A 129 30.19 -28.79 9.98
N ARG A 130 29.28 -28.03 10.60
CA ARG A 130 28.15 -28.54 11.41
C ARG A 130 26.95 -29.02 10.57
N PHE A 131 26.96 -28.73 9.27
CA PHE A 131 25.87 -28.94 8.32
C PHE A 131 26.41 -29.64 7.06
N PRO A 132 26.86 -30.90 7.16
CA PRO A 132 27.62 -31.58 6.12
C PRO A 132 26.83 -31.78 4.81
N ARG A 133 25.49 -31.73 4.84
CA ARG A 133 24.65 -31.83 3.62
C ARG A 133 24.29 -30.47 3.03
N ALA A 134 24.81 -29.37 3.58
CA ALA A 134 24.73 -28.06 2.96
C ALA A 134 25.83 -27.97 1.89
N VAL A 135 25.46 -27.53 0.69
CA VAL A 135 26.37 -27.18 -0.38
C VAL A 135 26.47 -25.66 -0.40
N LEU A 136 27.70 -25.15 -0.39
CA LEU A 136 28.03 -23.73 -0.42
C LEU A 136 29.04 -23.55 -1.55
N GLU A 137 28.64 -22.84 -2.60
CA GLU A 137 29.41 -22.63 -3.83
C GLU A 137 29.58 -21.13 -4.05
N ASP A 138 30.82 -20.69 -4.29
CA ASP A 138 31.07 -19.32 -4.74
C ASP A 138 30.80 -19.22 -6.24
N VAL A 139 29.75 -18.48 -6.62
CA VAL A 139 29.34 -18.24 -8.01
C VAL A 139 29.59 -16.80 -8.46
N THR A 140 30.41 -16.05 -7.70
CA THR A 140 30.78 -14.64 -7.94
C THR A 140 31.26 -14.39 -9.38
N GLY A 141 32.06 -15.31 -9.92
CA GLY A 141 32.57 -15.20 -11.29
C GLY A 141 31.58 -15.64 -12.39
N ALA A 142 30.60 -16.47 -12.05
CA ALA A 142 29.66 -17.07 -13.01
C ALA A 142 28.35 -16.27 -13.16
N VAL A 143 27.95 -15.55 -12.11
CA VAL A 143 26.71 -14.76 -12.09
C VAL A 143 27.07 -13.29 -11.89
N ALA A 144 26.84 -12.46 -12.91
CA ALA A 144 26.97 -11.00 -12.77
C ALA A 144 25.78 -10.42 -12.00
N MET A 145 25.92 -9.17 -11.53
CA MET A 145 24.85 -8.50 -10.79
C MET A 145 24.78 -7.02 -11.17
N LEU A 146 23.61 -6.59 -11.62
CA LEU A 146 23.34 -5.23 -12.09
C LEU A 146 22.21 -4.63 -11.24
N ALA A 147 22.30 -3.34 -10.91
CA ALA A 147 21.19 -2.63 -10.29
C ALA A 147 20.69 -1.52 -11.21
N LEU A 148 19.41 -1.54 -11.57
CA LEU A 148 18.73 -0.48 -12.29
C LEU A 148 17.74 0.21 -11.35
N GLN A 149 18.06 1.42 -10.93
CA GLN A 149 17.38 2.10 -9.83
C GLN A 149 16.85 3.46 -10.30
N GLY A 150 15.58 3.75 -10.02
CA GLY A 150 14.94 5.04 -10.29
C GLY A 150 13.64 4.95 -11.10
N PRO A 151 12.96 6.10 -11.28
CA PRO A 151 11.57 6.18 -11.77
C PRO A 151 11.29 5.50 -13.12
N ARG A 152 12.25 5.49 -14.04
CA ARG A 152 12.11 4.94 -15.41
C ARG A 152 12.56 3.49 -15.55
N SER A 153 13.10 2.89 -14.49
CA SER A 153 13.66 1.53 -14.52
C SER A 153 12.65 0.48 -15.01
N LYS A 154 11.40 0.59 -14.54
CA LYS A 154 10.31 -0.34 -14.92
C LYS A 154 9.99 -0.27 -16.41
N ALA A 155 9.87 0.93 -16.97
CA ALA A 155 9.56 1.14 -18.38
C ALA A 155 10.66 0.58 -19.30
N VAL A 156 11.93 0.77 -18.92
CA VAL A 156 13.07 0.24 -19.66
C VAL A 156 13.08 -1.29 -19.66
N LEU A 157 12.86 -1.92 -18.52
CA LEU A 157 12.79 -3.39 -18.46
C LEU A 157 11.60 -3.96 -19.23
N GLN A 158 10.43 -3.30 -19.19
CA GLN A 158 9.27 -3.70 -20.00
C GLN A 158 9.58 -3.67 -21.50
N THR A 159 10.31 -2.65 -21.95
CA THR A 159 10.75 -2.50 -23.35
C THR A 159 11.65 -3.67 -23.75
N ILE A 160 12.64 -4.01 -22.92
CA ILE A 160 13.58 -5.11 -23.21
C ILE A 160 12.89 -6.48 -23.20
N LEU A 161 11.89 -6.67 -22.34
CA LEU A 161 11.16 -7.94 -22.21
C LEU A 161 10.03 -8.12 -23.25
N GLY A 162 9.76 -7.11 -24.08
CA GLY A 162 8.82 -7.20 -25.21
C GLY A 162 7.35 -7.41 -24.82
N GLY A 163 6.85 -6.78 -23.74
CA GLY A 163 5.42 -6.91 -23.36
C GLY A 163 4.96 -6.21 -22.08
N ASP A 164 3.67 -6.37 -21.77
CA ASP A 164 2.79 -5.55 -20.91
C ASP A 164 3.05 -5.55 -19.38
N GLY A 165 4.28 -5.77 -18.91
CA GLY A 165 4.63 -5.71 -17.47
C GLY A 165 4.31 -6.95 -16.64
N LEU A 166 3.58 -7.93 -17.18
CA LEU A 166 3.32 -9.23 -16.54
C LEU A 166 4.57 -10.11 -16.40
N ARG A 167 5.72 -9.66 -16.94
CA ARG A 167 7.03 -10.32 -16.87
C ARG A 167 8.00 -9.65 -15.90
N LEU A 168 7.51 -8.82 -14.98
CA LEU A 168 8.31 -8.21 -13.92
C LEU A 168 7.83 -8.67 -12.54
N PRO A 169 8.72 -8.68 -11.52
CA PRO A 169 8.27 -8.94 -10.16
C PRO A 169 7.23 -7.91 -9.75
N GLY A 170 6.30 -8.31 -8.88
CA GLY A 170 5.25 -7.43 -8.37
C GLY A 170 5.82 -6.17 -7.70
N PRO A 171 5.01 -5.13 -7.46
CA PRO A 171 5.49 -3.86 -6.93
C PRO A 171 6.12 -3.95 -5.53
N THR A 172 5.76 -4.99 -4.77
CA THR A 172 6.23 -5.21 -3.40
C THR A 172 7.74 -5.39 -3.34
N ARG A 173 8.38 -4.64 -2.45
CA ARG A 173 9.82 -4.73 -2.20
C ARG A 173 10.24 -6.16 -1.90
N ASN A 174 11.42 -6.56 -2.38
CA ASN A 174 12.01 -7.88 -2.22
C ASN A 174 11.23 -9.04 -2.85
N THR A 175 10.31 -8.78 -3.77
CA THR A 175 9.79 -9.84 -4.65
C THR A 175 10.75 -10.02 -5.83
N LEU A 176 10.88 -11.24 -6.31
CA LEU A 176 11.69 -11.57 -7.47
C LEU A 176 10.99 -12.63 -8.33
N ILE A 177 11.31 -12.61 -9.62
CA ILE A 177 10.93 -13.66 -10.56
C ILE A 177 12.13 -13.99 -11.44
N THR A 178 12.11 -15.14 -12.11
CA THR A 178 13.11 -15.50 -13.10
C THR A 178 12.50 -15.39 -14.49
N VAL A 179 13.19 -14.69 -15.40
CA VAL A 179 12.74 -14.46 -16.77
C VAL A 179 13.77 -14.90 -17.79
N GLN A 180 13.33 -15.21 -19.01
CA GLN A 180 14.22 -15.51 -20.12
C GLN A 180 14.69 -14.21 -20.79
N MET A 181 16.00 -13.95 -20.81
CA MET A 181 16.62 -12.80 -21.49
C MET A 181 17.87 -13.24 -22.23
N LEU A 182 18.03 -12.83 -23.49
CA LEU A 182 19.21 -13.13 -24.32
C LEU A 182 19.60 -14.62 -24.31
N GLY A 183 18.61 -15.52 -24.31
CA GLY A 183 18.86 -16.97 -24.29
C GLY A 183 19.23 -17.55 -22.91
N ALA A 184 19.25 -16.76 -21.84
CA ALA A 184 19.51 -17.22 -20.47
C ALA A 184 18.35 -16.94 -19.49
N GLN A 185 18.34 -17.67 -18.37
CA GLN A 185 17.47 -17.41 -17.23
C GLN A 185 18.09 -16.33 -16.34
N VAL A 186 17.35 -15.26 -16.08
CA VAL A 186 17.81 -14.09 -15.31
C VAL A 186 16.82 -13.80 -14.19
N PRO A 187 17.21 -14.01 -12.92
CA PRO A 187 16.46 -13.50 -11.79
C PRO A 187 16.43 -11.98 -11.78
N ILE A 188 15.26 -11.40 -11.56
CA ILE A 188 15.03 -9.95 -11.42
C ILE A 188 14.29 -9.73 -10.10
N ALA A 189 14.87 -8.92 -9.21
CA ALA A 189 14.36 -8.66 -7.87
C ALA A 189 14.06 -7.18 -7.63
N ARG A 190 13.01 -6.87 -6.85
CA ARG A 190 12.66 -5.53 -6.33
C ARG A 190 13.53 -5.16 -5.12
N THR A 191 14.83 -5.25 -5.30
CA THR A 191 15.85 -4.88 -4.32
C THR A 191 16.63 -3.67 -4.82
N GLY A 192 17.41 -3.08 -3.92
CA GLY A 192 18.15 -1.87 -4.24
C GLY A 192 18.72 -1.18 -3.01
N TYR A 193 19.76 -0.39 -3.25
CA TYR A 193 20.57 0.27 -2.23
C TYR A 193 20.60 1.80 -2.38
N THR A 194 19.56 2.38 -2.97
CA THR A 194 19.50 3.81 -3.33
C THR A 194 18.36 4.57 -2.65
N GLY A 195 17.41 3.86 -2.02
CA GLY A 195 16.17 4.43 -1.48
C GLY A 195 15.11 4.79 -2.53
N GLU A 196 15.35 4.44 -3.80
CA GLU A 196 14.36 4.65 -4.85
C GLU A 196 13.09 3.80 -4.63
N PRO A 197 11.89 4.35 -4.87
CA PRO A 197 10.64 3.58 -4.77
C PRO A 197 10.53 2.53 -5.89
N VAL A 198 11.19 2.79 -7.02
CA VAL A 198 11.20 1.92 -8.20
C VAL A 198 12.64 1.53 -8.48
N GLY A 199 12.94 0.24 -8.40
CA GLY A 199 14.28 -0.28 -8.62
C GLY A 199 14.27 -1.79 -8.79
N PHE A 200 15.26 -2.29 -9.50
CA PHE A 200 15.46 -3.70 -9.78
C PHE A 200 16.94 -4.07 -9.68
N GLU A 201 17.21 -5.27 -9.21
CA GLU A 201 18.51 -5.92 -9.35
C GLU A 201 18.37 -7.16 -10.22
N LEU A 202 19.26 -7.30 -11.19
CA LEU A 202 19.28 -8.38 -12.16
C LEU A 202 20.51 -9.26 -11.90
N LEU A 203 20.32 -10.58 -11.95
CA LEU A 203 21.37 -11.56 -11.69
C LEU A 203 21.66 -12.44 -12.92
N PRO A 204 22.14 -11.87 -14.04
CA PRO A 204 22.37 -12.64 -15.26
C PRO A 204 23.64 -13.51 -15.16
N PRO A 205 23.73 -14.59 -15.96
CA PRO A 205 25.01 -15.25 -16.20
C PRO A 205 26.05 -14.26 -16.75
N ALA A 206 27.31 -14.42 -16.35
CA ALA A 206 28.39 -13.51 -16.67
C ALA A 206 28.60 -13.34 -18.20
N GLU A 207 28.31 -14.39 -18.97
CA GLU A 207 28.47 -14.45 -20.42
C GLU A 207 27.57 -13.45 -21.16
N ILE A 208 26.38 -13.18 -20.63
CA ILE A 208 25.41 -12.25 -21.24
C ILE A 208 25.43 -10.85 -20.60
N ALA A 209 26.21 -10.66 -19.53
CA ALA A 209 26.18 -9.44 -18.72
C ALA A 209 26.53 -8.19 -19.54
N SER A 210 27.56 -8.27 -20.39
CA SER A 210 27.98 -7.16 -21.25
C SER A 210 26.88 -6.77 -22.24
N ALA A 211 26.27 -7.74 -22.91
CA ALA A 211 25.19 -7.48 -23.86
C ALA A 211 23.96 -6.89 -23.16
N LEU A 212 23.59 -7.43 -21.99
CA LEU A 212 22.48 -6.90 -21.21
C LEU A 212 22.75 -5.47 -20.72
N TRP A 213 23.96 -5.17 -20.25
CA TRP A 213 24.39 -3.83 -19.84
C TRP A 213 24.23 -2.81 -20.98
N SER A 214 24.75 -3.13 -22.17
CA SER A 214 24.62 -2.26 -23.35
C SER A 214 23.16 -2.04 -23.73
N ASN A 215 22.33 -3.10 -23.74
CA ASN A 215 20.91 -2.99 -24.07
C ASN A 215 20.14 -2.13 -23.05
N LEU A 216 20.46 -2.23 -21.76
CA LEU A 216 19.86 -1.42 -20.70
C LEU A 216 20.21 0.06 -20.86
N LEU A 217 21.47 0.38 -21.18
CA LEU A 217 21.89 1.76 -21.41
C LEU A 217 21.35 2.33 -22.73
N GLU A 218 21.25 1.53 -23.79
CA GLU A 218 20.68 1.96 -25.06
C GLU A 218 19.19 2.30 -24.91
N ALA A 219 18.41 1.37 -24.35
CA ALA A 219 16.98 1.58 -24.09
C ALA A 219 16.74 2.69 -23.06
N GLY A 220 17.53 2.73 -21.99
CA GLY A 220 17.40 3.72 -20.92
C GLY A 220 17.94 5.11 -21.27
N GLY A 221 18.86 5.22 -22.23
CA GLY A 221 19.47 6.49 -22.61
C GLY A 221 18.46 7.50 -23.15
N GLN A 222 17.44 7.04 -23.89
CA GLN A 222 16.32 7.88 -24.35
C GLN A 222 15.46 8.41 -23.20
N GLU A 223 15.45 7.68 -22.07
CA GLU A 223 14.70 8.01 -20.86
C GLU A 223 15.52 8.81 -19.84
N GLY A 224 16.78 9.12 -20.14
CA GLY A 224 17.70 9.85 -19.27
C GLY A 224 18.47 8.98 -18.26
N ILE A 225 18.41 7.64 -18.39
CA ILE A 225 19.19 6.72 -17.56
C ILE A 225 20.67 6.81 -17.92
N VAL A 226 21.53 6.80 -16.90
CA VAL A 226 22.98 6.86 -17.07
C VAL A 226 23.66 5.72 -16.30
N PRO A 227 24.88 5.31 -16.71
CA PRO A 227 25.69 4.44 -15.87
C PRO A 227 26.17 5.22 -14.64
N CYS A 228 26.18 4.57 -13.47
CA CYS A 228 26.51 5.18 -12.19
C CYS A 228 27.63 4.39 -11.49
N GLY A 229 28.57 5.12 -10.89
CA GLY A 229 29.71 4.56 -10.16
C GLY A 229 29.50 4.46 -8.65
N LEU A 230 30.54 4.01 -7.96
CA LEU A 230 30.54 3.81 -6.50
C LEU A 230 30.27 5.11 -5.73
N GLY A 231 30.75 6.25 -6.23
CA GLY A 231 30.56 7.55 -5.57
C GLY A 231 29.09 7.95 -5.52
N ALA A 232 28.36 7.79 -6.61
CA ALA A 232 26.91 8.06 -6.64
C ALA A 232 26.16 7.09 -5.71
N ARG A 233 26.50 5.80 -5.75
CA ARG A 233 25.91 4.78 -4.87
C ARG A 233 26.06 5.15 -3.39
N ASP A 234 27.24 5.61 -2.97
CA ASP A 234 27.49 6.03 -1.59
C ASP A 234 26.67 7.27 -1.17
N THR A 235 26.50 8.26 -2.06
CA THR A 235 25.63 9.40 -1.76
C THR A 235 24.14 9.01 -1.67
N LEU A 236 23.67 8.12 -2.55
CA LEU A 236 22.27 7.68 -2.60
C LEU A 236 21.90 6.84 -1.38
N ARG A 237 22.77 5.91 -0.96
CA ARG A 237 22.54 5.06 0.23
C ARG A 237 22.54 5.88 1.51
N MET A 238 23.42 6.88 1.61
CA MET A 238 23.50 7.77 2.77
C MET A 238 22.24 8.62 2.90
N GLU A 239 21.75 9.16 1.79
CA GLU A 239 20.48 9.89 1.75
C GLU A 239 19.28 9.00 2.10
N ALA A 240 19.34 7.71 1.74
CA ALA A 240 18.34 6.72 2.10
C ALA A 240 18.50 6.13 3.53
N ASN A 241 19.50 6.59 4.29
CA ASN A 241 19.86 6.08 5.63
C ASN A 241 20.18 4.58 5.66
N LEU A 242 20.80 4.06 4.59
CA LEU A 242 21.21 2.66 4.48
C LEU A 242 22.65 2.48 5.02
N PRO A 243 22.88 1.51 5.93
CA PRO A 243 24.14 1.36 6.65
C PRO A 243 25.22 0.64 5.83
N LEU A 244 26.43 1.18 5.78
CA LEU A 244 27.56 0.50 5.13
C LEU A 244 28.47 -0.17 6.18
N TYR A 245 28.87 -1.42 5.93
CA TYR A 245 29.87 -2.09 6.78
C TYR A 245 31.18 -1.29 6.83
N GLY A 246 31.76 -1.17 8.03
CA GLY A 246 32.92 -0.33 8.29
C GLY A 246 32.58 1.14 8.59
N HIS A 247 31.31 1.53 8.47
CA HIS A 247 30.83 2.87 8.79
C HIS A 247 29.72 2.83 9.85
N GLU A 248 28.57 2.23 9.53
CA GLU A 248 27.41 2.13 10.42
C GLU A 248 27.28 0.75 11.07
N LEU A 249 28.11 -0.21 10.64
CA LEU A 249 28.20 -1.58 11.15
C LEU A 249 29.68 -1.98 11.32
N GLY A 250 29.96 -2.90 12.23
CA GLY A 250 31.31 -3.38 12.50
C GLY A 250 31.95 -2.63 13.66
N ARG A 251 33.13 -2.05 13.45
CA ARG A 251 33.87 -1.33 14.50
C ARG A 251 33.70 0.17 14.41
N ASP A 252 33.57 0.74 15.58
CA ASP A 252 33.36 2.14 15.91
C ASP A 252 34.69 2.94 15.79
N ALA A 253 34.66 4.28 15.83
CA ALA A 253 35.88 5.10 15.65
C ALA A 253 36.96 4.85 16.73
N GLU A 254 36.53 4.36 17.89
CA GLU A 254 37.38 3.99 19.04
C GLU A 254 37.77 2.49 19.00
N GLN A 255 37.57 1.82 17.86
CA GLN A 255 37.81 0.39 17.63
C GLN A 255 36.96 -0.56 18.49
N ARG A 256 35.91 -0.05 19.12
CA ARG A 256 34.93 -0.86 19.85
C ARG A 256 33.95 -1.49 18.87
N GLU A 257 33.36 -2.60 19.25
CA GLU A 257 32.34 -3.23 18.41
C GLU A 257 31.01 -2.48 18.53
N MET A 258 30.38 -2.19 17.40
CA MET A 258 29.03 -1.62 17.35
C MET A 258 27.99 -2.75 17.45
N PRO A 259 27.07 -2.71 18.44
CA PRO A 259 25.93 -3.62 18.49
C PRO A 259 25.07 -3.51 17.23
N ILE A 260 24.59 -4.62 16.68
CA ILE A 260 23.67 -4.60 15.52
C ILE A 260 22.44 -3.73 15.79
N TYR A 261 21.92 -3.75 17.02
CA TYR A 261 20.75 -2.97 17.43
C TYR A 261 20.97 -1.45 17.52
N SER A 262 22.21 -0.98 17.35
CA SER A 262 22.49 0.44 17.12
C SER A 262 21.90 0.97 15.81
N GLY A 263 21.69 0.10 14.81
CA GLY A 263 21.06 0.45 13.55
C GLY A 263 19.54 0.24 13.57
N ARG A 264 18.77 1.16 12.96
CA ARG A 264 17.30 1.02 12.88
C ARG A 264 16.83 -0.23 12.12
N LEU A 265 17.61 -0.71 11.15
CA LEU A 265 17.29 -1.90 10.34
C LEU A 265 17.28 -3.20 11.16
N ALA A 266 17.97 -3.26 12.31
CA ALA A 266 17.95 -4.44 13.17
C ALA A 266 16.53 -4.85 13.59
N ARG A 267 15.62 -3.88 13.69
CA ARG A 267 14.19 -4.11 14.02
C ARG A 267 13.45 -4.94 12.97
N THR A 268 13.95 -5.01 11.74
CA THR A 268 13.31 -5.73 10.62
C THR A 268 14.16 -6.88 10.07
N CYS A 269 15.44 -6.97 10.43
CA CYS A 269 16.34 -8.03 9.94
C CYS A 269 16.91 -8.95 11.02
N VAL A 270 16.49 -8.80 12.29
CA VAL A 270 16.75 -9.74 13.38
C VAL A 270 15.42 -10.37 13.79
N SER A 271 15.31 -11.70 13.70
CA SER A 271 14.12 -12.44 14.13
C SER A 271 14.41 -13.24 15.39
N PHE A 272 13.49 -13.16 16.36
CA PHE A 272 13.45 -14.05 17.53
C PHE A 272 12.26 -15.01 17.48
N ALA A 273 11.64 -15.20 16.31
CA ALA A 273 10.51 -16.11 16.18
C ALA A 273 10.91 -17.54 16.58
N ARG A 274 9.95 -18.31 17.09
CA ARG A 274 10.20 -19.70 17.49
C ARG A 274 10.76 -20.55 16.33
N THR A 275 10.29 -20.31 15.11
CA THR A 275 10.73 -21.01 13.88
C THR A 275 12.15 -20.64 13.45
N LYS A 276 12.68 -19.49 13.90
CA LYS A 276 14.09 -19.11 13.70
C LYS A 276 15.06 -20.08 14.37
N GLY A 277 14.69 -20.60 15.55
CA GLY A 277 15.55 -21.47 16.34
C GLY A 277 16.69 -20.71 17.02
N HIS A 278 17.79 -21.42 17.32
CA HIS A 278 19.03 -20.84 17.84
C HIS A 278 19.95 -20.46 16.66
N PHE A 279 20.68 -19.36 16.81
CA PHE A 279 21.61 -18.81 15.84
C PHE A 279 22.74 -18.09 16.57
N ILE A 280 23.88 -17.87 15.89
CA ILE A 280 25.05 -17.22 16.47
C ILE A 280 24.71 -15.82 16.99
N GLY A 281 25.09 -15.51 18.23
CA GLY A 281 24.85 -14.20 18.84
C GLY A 281 23.41 -13.93 19.27
N LYS A 282 22.52 -14.93 19.23
CA LYS A 282 21.10 -14.78 19.59
C LYS A 282 20.92 -14.22 21.00
N GLU A 283 21.66 -14.74 21.97
CA GLU A 283 21.54 -14.37 23.38
C GLU A 283 21.91 -12.88 23.59
N ALA A 284 23.07 -12.45 23.07
CA ALA A 284 23.50 -11.05 23.13
C ALA A 284 22.52 -10.10 22.40
N LEU A 285 22.04 -10.50 21.21
CA LEU A 285 21.07 -9.71 20.46
C LEU A 285 19.72 -9.59 21.18
N LEU A 286 19.31 -10.61 21.94
CA LEU A 286 18.08 -10.55 22.72
C LEU A 286 18.21 -9.54 23.89
N GLU A 287 19.37 -9.50 24.55
CA GLU A 287 19.66 -8.50 25.58
C GLU A 287 19.68 -7.07 24.99
N HIS A 288 20.32 -6.89 23.84
CA HIS A 288 20.30 -5.62 23.10
C HIS A 288 18.88 -5.18 22.72
N PHE A 289 18.05 -6.12 22.26
CA PHE A 289 16.65 -5.87 21.92
C PHE A 289 15.84 -5.42 23.12
N GLU A 290 15.95 -6.11 24.26
CA GLU A 290 15.20 -5.77 25.47
C GLU A 290 15.61 -4.40 26.03
N GLU A 291 16.90 -4.06 25.99
CA GLU A 291 17.35 -2.70 26.36
C GLU A 291 16.72 -1.63 25.46
N VAL A 292 16.79 -1.80 24.14
CA VAL A 292 16.22 -0.84 23.17
C VAL A 292 14.70 -0.72 23.36
N LYS A 293 14.01 -1.84 23.61
CA LYS A 293 12.58 -1.87 23.89
C LYS A 293 12.21 -1.11 25.16
N LEU A 294 12.92 -1.35 26.27
CA LEU A 294 12.73 -0.61 27.52
C LEU A 294 13.00 0.89 27.34
N ARG A 295 14.04 1.26 26.57
CA ARG A 295 14.36 2.66 26.24
C ARG A 295 13.20 3.34 25.51
N LEU A 296 12.66 2.71 24.46
CA LEU A 296 11.55 3.26 23.68
C LEU A 296 10.24 3.36 24.47
N GLN A 297 10.07 2.53 25.50
CA GLN A 297 8.93 2.59 26.42
C GLN A 297 9.12 3.59 27.57
N GLY A 298 10.29 4.22 27.68
CA GLY A 298 10.63 5.11 28.80
C GLY A 298 10.83 4.37 30.14
N LEU A 299 11.05 3.04 30.09
CA LEU A 299 11.18 2.17 31.25
C LEU A 299 12.64 1.79 31.57
N LEU A 300 13.60 2.24 30.75
CA LEU A 300 15.02 1.97 31.01
C LEU A 300 15.48 2.73 32.27
N HIS A 301 15.99 2.00 33.26
CA HIS A 301 16.46 2.58 34.51
C HIS A 301 17.67 3.50 34.29
N LYS A 302 17.53 4.79 34.60
CA LYS A 302 18.60 5.80 34.47
C LYS A 302 19.83 5.52 35.33
N SER A 303 19.73 4.66 36.35
CA SER A 303 20.83 4.25 37.22
C SER A 303 21.63 3.05 36.72
N GLN A 304 21.25 2.46 35.58
CA GLN A 304 22.01 1.38 34.96
C GLN A 304 23.37 1.91 34.50
N LYS A 305 24.45 1.42 35.13
CA LYS A 305 25.82 1.96 34.94
C LYS A 305 26.42 1.63 33.57
N GLU A 306 25.99 0.55 32.93
CA GLU A 306 26.48 0.13 31.61
C GLU A 306 25.30 -0.19 30.70
N HIS A 307 25.21 0.55 29.59
CA HIS A 307 24.26 0.32 28.51
C HIS A 307 24.90 -0.58 27.46
N LEU A 308 24.22 -1.66 27.08
CA LEU A 308 24.65 -2.59 26.03
C LEU A 308 24.53 -1.95 24.64
N VAL A 309 23.57 -1.05 24.45
CA VAL A 309 23.40 -0.25 23.23
C VAL A 309 23.51 1.23 23.59
N PRO A 310 24.74 1.73 23.87
CA PRO A 310 24.95 3.08 24.40
C PRO A 310 24.73 4.17 23.35
N ARG A 311 24.86 3.83 22.07
CA ARG A 311 24.73 4.75 20.94
C ARG A 311 23.90 4.12 19.81
N MET A 312 23.30 4.96 18.99
CA MET A 312 22.43 4.61 17.86
C MET A 312 22.87 5.38 16.61
N ILE A 313 22.71 4.77 15.44
CA ILE A 313 22.91 5.44 14.15
C ILE A 313 21.69 6.33 13.88
N MET A 314 21.93 7.63 13.76
CA MET A 314 20.92 8.65 13.54
C MET A 314 21.25 9.52 12.31
N PRO A 315 20.24 9.89 11.49
CA PRO A 315 20.45 10.84 10.42
C PRO A 315 20.49 12.27 10.95
N VAL A 316 21.50 13.02 10.53
CA VAL A 316 21.76 14.40 10.96
C VAL A 316 21.91 15.30 9.74
N ALA A 317 21.20 16.43 9.75
CA ALA A 317 21.29 17.45 8.72
C ALA A 317 22.11 18.63 9.25
N LEU A 318 23.06 19.15 8.46
CA LEU A 318 23.81 20.35 8.85
C LEU A 318 23.00 21.59 8.45
N LEU A 319 22.95 22.57 9.36
CA LEU A 319 22.16 23.80 9.21
C LEU A 319 22.96 24.98 8.67
N ALA A 320 24.28 24.83 8.58
CA ALA A 320 25.20 25.84 8.04
C ALA A 320 26.21 25.20 7.07
N GLU A 321 26.99 26.03 6.38
CA GLU A 321 28.00 25.56 5.43
C GLU A 321 29.07 24.71 6.13
N GLY A 322 29.30 23.52 5.58
CA GLY A 322 30.29 22.57 6.10
C GLY A 322 30.10 21.21 5.45
N ILE A 323 31.16 20.39 5.43
CA ILE A 323 31.08 19.00 4.96
C ILE A 323 31.50 18.09 6.10
N ALA A 324 30.54 17.41 6.70
CA ALA A 324 30.81 16.38 7.70
C ALA A 324 31.56 15.21 7.05
N ARG A 325 32.52 14.63 7.76
CA ARG A 325 33.28 13.44 7.35
C ARG A 325 33.33 12.45 8.51
N ALA A 326 33.56 11.17 8.17
CA ALA A 326 33.70 10.12 9.17
C ALA A 326 34.76 10.50 10.22
N GLY A 327 34.45 10.24 11.50
CA GLY A 327 35.33 10.55 12.64
C GLY A 327 35.16 11.95 13.23
N TYR A 328 34.41 12.86 12.60
CA TYR A 328 34.11 14.16 13.20
C TYR A 328 33.22 14.02 14.43
N GLU A 329 33.62 14.68 15.51
CA GLU A 329 32.92 14.66 16.79
C GLU A 329 31.61 15.47 16.73
N VAL A 330 30.62 15.00 17.47
CA VAL A 330 29.28 15.59 17.56
C VAL A 330 28.99 15.93 19.02
N TYR A 331 28.46 17.12 19.27
CA TYR A 331 28.22 17.67 20.60
C TYR A 331 26.77 18.13 20.80
N THR A 332 26.32 18.08 22.05
CA THR A 332 25.15 18.82 22.55
C THR A 332 25.65 19.84 23.59
N GLY A 333 25.63 21.13 23.25
CA GLY A 333 26.32 22.14 24.06
C GLY A 333 27.82 21.83 24.12
N GLU A 334 28.35 21.61 25.31
CA GLU A 334 29.78 21.28 25.54
C GLU A 334 30.05 19.76 25.62
N THR A 335 29.01 18.93 25.69
CA THR A 335 29.15 17.48 25.88
C THR A 335 29.30 16.76 24.53
N MET A 336 30.38 15.99 24.37
CA MET A 336 30.52 15.09 23.21
C MET A 336 29.54 13.93 23.33
N VAL A 337 28.68 13.75 22.33
CA VAL A 337 27.61 12.75 22.31
C VAL A 337 27.82 11.66 21.26
N GLY A 338 28.83 11.77 20.41
CA GLY A 338 29.16 10.76 19.41
C GLY A 338 30.01 11.29 18.28
N TYR A 339 29.99 10.60 17.15
CA TYR A 339 30.75 10.97 15.96
C TYR A 339 30.00 10.65 14.67
N VAL A 340 30.37 11.34 13.61
CA VAL A 340 29.91 11.10 12.24
C VAL A 340 30.48 9.77 11.74
N THR A 341 29.64 8.90 11.18
CA THR A 341 30.04 7.62 10.57
C THR A 341 30.16 7.75 9.04
N SER A 342 29.24 8.49 8.44
CA SER A 342 29.19 8.78 7.01
C SER A 342 28.69 10.21 6.79
N GLY A 343 29.37 11.02 5.98
CA GLY A 343 28.95 12.41 5.76
C GLY A 343 29.48 12.98 4.45
N THR A 344 28.63 13.74 3.77
CA THR A 344 29.01 14.47 2.55
C THR A 344 28.00 15.54 2.15
N MET A 345 28.33 16.29 1.11
CA MET A 345 27.38 17.13 0.38
C MET A 345 26.67 16.29 -0.68
N ILE A 346 25.34 16.24 -0.62
CA ILE A 346 24.52 15.53 -1.60
C ILE A 346 23.74 16.52 -2.48
N PRO A 347 23.60 16.25 -3.79
CA PRO A 347 22.74 17.04 -4.65
C PRO A 347 21.28 16.62 -4.52
N PHE A 348 20.34 17.48 -4.90
CA PHE A 348 18.92 17.14 -4.97
C PHE A 348 18.19 17.97 -6.02
N TRP A 349 17.05 17.49 -6.51
CA TRP A 349 16.15 18.27 -7.36
C TRP A 349 15.16 19.08 -6.52
N GLY A 350 14.94 20.34 -6.87
CA GLY A 350 13.78 21.10 -6.41
C GLY A 350 12.50 20.45 -6.93
N MET A 351 11.44 20.47 -6.12
CA MET A 351 10.16 19.87 -6.47
C MET A 351 9.22 20.92 -7.08
N GLU A 352 8.62 20.61 -8.24
CA GLU A 352 7.62 21.44 -8.89
C GLU A 352 6.23 20.81 -8.78
N GLY A 353 5.18 21.63 -8.69
CA GLY A 353 3.80 21.17 -8.48
C GLY A 353 3.47 20.95 -7.00
N THR A 354 2.20 20.66 -6.72
CA THR A 354 1.68 20.49 -5.35
C THR A 354 1.07 19.11 -5.14
N GLY A 355 1.15 18.61 -3.91
CA GLY A 355 0.58 17.32 -3.53
C GLY A 355 1.04 16.16 -4.43
N VAL A 356 0.09 15.36 -4.91
CA VAL A 356 0.34 14.16 -5.74
C VAL A 356 0.87 14.47 -7.15
N LEU A 357 0.81 15.73 -7.58
CA LEU A 357 1.38 16.18 -8.86
C LEU A 357 2.83 16.63 -8.74
N SER A 358 3.38 16.64 -7.51
CA SER A 358 4.74 17.07 -7.24
C SER A 358 5.79 16.15 -7.88
N ARG A 359 6.68 16.72 -8.70
CA ARG A 359 7.73 16.02 -9.47
C ARG A 359 9.07 16.78 -9.46
N PRO A 360 10.20 16.11 -9.72
CA PRO A 360 11.50 16.78 -9.85
C PRO A 360 11.47 17.82 -10.98
N GLY A 361 11.79 19.07 -10.63
CA GLY A 361 11.84 20.21 -11.53
C GLY A 361 13.15 20.33 -12.31
N ALA A 362 13.42 21.53 -12.83
CA ALA A 362 14.67 21.84 -13.54
C ALA A 362 15.79 22.32 -12.62
N GLN A 363 15.48 22.86 -11.45
CA GLN A 363 16.46 23.41 -10.52
C GLN A 363 17.02 22.31 -9.60
N SER A 364 18.32 22.30 -9.39
CA SER A 364 18.99 21.41 -8.43
C SER A 364 19.71 22.22 -7.33
N GLY A 365 19.70 21.70 -6.11
CA GLY A 365 20.42 22.24 -4.97
C GLY A 365 21.45 21.25 -4.43
N ARG A 366 22.14 21.65 -3.36
CA ARG A 366 23.01 20.77 -2.56
C ARG A 366 22.76 20.99 -1.08
N ARG A 367 22.92 19.93 -0.29
CA ARG A 367 22.78 19.97 1.17
C ARG A 367 23.81 19.07 1.84
N ALA A 368 24.25 19.48 3.02
CA ALA A 368 25.14 18.68 3.85
C ALA A 368 24.32 17.76 4.75
N ILE A 369 24.57 16.46 4.65
CA ILE A 369 23.95 15.46 5.51
C ILE A 369 25.01 14.50 6.04
N CYS A 370 24.68 13.84 7.14
CA CYS A 370 25.43 12.70 7.63
C CYS A 370 24.53 11.67 8.33
N LEU A 371 25.11 10.49 8.49
CA LEU A 371 24.75 9.52 9.52
C LEU A 371 25.78 9.64 10.64
N ALA A 372 25.31 9.56 11.88
CA ALA A 372 26.16 9.69 13.06
C ALA A 372 25.81 8.63 14.11
N TYR A 373 26.82 8.12 14.80
CA TYR A 373 26.68 7.19 15.91
C TYR A 373 26.65 8.00 17.21
N LEU A 374 25.45 8.27 17.70
CA LEU A 374 25.19 9.21 18.78
C LEU A 374 24.59 8.53 20.00
N ASP A 375 24.72 9.13 21.18
CA ASP A 375 24.07 8.68 22.42
C ASP A 375 22.61 8.25 22.16
N ALA A 376 22.27 7.04 22.62
CA ALA A 376 20.98 6.42 22.34
C ALA A 376 19.78 7.19 22.94
N ASN A 377 20.02 8.13 23.85
CA ASN A 377 18.98 8.93 24.50
C ASN A 377 18.59 10.20 23.72
N LEU A 378 19.31 10.54 22.65
CA LEU A 378 18.95 11.69 21.82
C LEU A 378 17.69 11.44 20.99
N THR A 379 16.96 12.50 20.69
CA THR A 379 15.68 12.44 19.97
C THR A 379 15.67 13.25 18.68
N GLU A 380 14.71 12.95 17.80
CA GLU A 380 14.47 13.75 16.59
C GLU A 380 14.18 15.21 16.94
N GLY A 381 14.69 16.12 16.12
CA GLY A 381 14.57 17.57 16.29
C GLY A 381 15.64 18.19 17.19
N GLN A 382 16.40 17.39 17.93
CA GLN A 382 17.44 17.90 18.83
C GLN A 382 18.59 18.56 18.06
N GLU A 383 19.00 19.75 18.53
CA GLU A 383 20.11 20.52 17.99
C GLU A 383 21.46 19.93 18.41
N LEU A 384 22.42 19.96 17.48
CA LEU A 384 23.75 19.41 17.61
C LEU A 384 24.79 20.40 17.08
N LEU A 385 26.04 20.20 17.48
CA LEU A 385 27.21 20.84 16.87
C LEU A 385 28.13 19.75 16.32
N VAL A 386 28.52 19.86 15.05
CA VAL A 386 29.51 18.96 14.43
C VAL A 386 30.83 19.69 14.32
N SER A 387 31.90 19.10 14.85
CA SER A 387 33.25 19.68 14.77
C SER A 387 33.87 19.42 13.40
N ILE A 388 33.90 20.45 12.55
CA ILE A 388 34.42 20.40 11.18
C ILE A 388 35.65 21.29 11.10
N ARG A 389 36.84 20.67 11.03
CA ARG A 389 38.14 21.40 10.97
C ARG A 389 38.22 22.48 12.05
N ASP A 390 37.97 22.09 13.29
CA ASP A 390 37.98 22.94 14.50
C ASP A 390 36.89 24.02 14.57
N LYS A 391 35.90 23.98 13.66
CA LYS A 391 34.71 24.84 13.71
C LYS A 391 33.49 24.03 14.12
N GLN A 392 32.73 24.55 15.08
CA GLN A 392 31.45 23.97 15.48
C GLN A 392 30.37 24.40 14.48
N VAL A 393 29.85 23.44 13.71
CA VAL A 393 28.81 23.67 12.71
C VAL A 393 27.46 23.21 13.25
N PRO A 394 26.45 24.09 13.33
CA PRO A 394 25.10 23.71 13.76
C PRO A 394 24.50 22.61 12.89
N ALA A 395 23.87 21.64 13.53
CA ALA A 395 23.22 20.51 12.90
C ALA A 395 21.97 20.09 13.70
N GLN A 396 21.14 19.23 13.12
CA GLN A 396 19.93 18.73 13.76
C GLN A 396 19.72 17.25 13.46
N ILE A 397 19.26 16.48 14.47
CA ILE A 397 18.77 15.11 14.26
C ILE A 397 17.45 15.18 13.51
N VAL A 398 17.36 14.51 12.36
CA VAL A 398 16.13 14.43 11.56
C VAL A 398 15.56 13.01 11.62
N SER A 399 14.30 12.81 11.23
CA SER A 399 13.77 11.44 11.05
C SER A 399 14.42 10.73 9.87
N ARG A 400 14.60 11.46 8.77
CA ARG A 400 15.06 10.94 7.48
C ARG A 400 15.56 12.06 6.56
N HIS A 401 16.47 11.71 5.65
CA HIS A 401 16.91 12.61 4.58
C HIS A 401 16.10 12.46 3.30
N LEU A 402 15.47 11.30 3.08
CA LEU A 402 14.71 10.96 1.87
C LEU A 402 13.32 10.40 2.21
N ALA A 403 12.32 10.73 1.39
CA ALA A 403 10.99 10.13 1.42
C ALA A 403 10.71 9.39 0.11
N GLY A 404 10.58 8.06 0.17
CA GLY A 404 10.29 7.19 -0.98
C GLY A 404 8.86 6.60 -1.00
N GLU A 405 7.98 7.01 -0.09
CA GLU A 405 6.64 6.43 0.07
C GLU A 405 5.71 6.71 -1.13
N ALA A 406 5.96 7.82 -1.84
CA ALA A 406 5.12 8.31 -2.93
C ALA A 406 5.81 8.11 -4.29
N ALA A 407 5.84 6.85 -4.75
CA ALA A 407 6.28 6.48 -6.09
C ALA A 407 5.65 7.37 -7.18
N PRO A 408 6.35 7.63 -8.31
CA PRO A 408 7.60 6.98 -8.70
C PRO A 408 8.88 7.67 -8.20
N TYR A 409 8.79 8.86 -7.61
CA TYR A 409 9.95 9.68 -7.24
C TYR A 409 10.27 9.60 -5.75
N ALA A 410 11.56 9.43 -5.43
CA ALA A 410 12.07 9.77 -4.10
C ALA A 410 12.17 11.30 -3.95
N ARG A 411 11.85 11.82 -2.76
CA ARG A 411 11.87 13.27 -2.48
C ARG A 411 12.84 13.62 -1.35
N PRO A 412 13.68 14.65 -1.51
CA PRO A 412 14.53 15.13 -0.43
C PRO A 412 13.66 15.73 0.68
N VAL A 413 14.00 15.45 1.95
CA VAL A 413 13.37 16.09 3.12
C VAL A 413 14.27 17.24 3.60
N LEU A 414 13.86 18.48 3.37
CA LEU A 414 14.61 19.67 3.75
C LEU A 414 14.15 20.20 5.12
N VAL A 415 15.09 20.55 5.99
CA VAL A 415 14.79 21.01 7.37
C VAL A 415 13.99 22.32 7.38
N ASN A 416 14.26 23.24 6.45
CA ASN A 416 13.64 24.56 6.42
C ASN A 416 12.18 24.59 5.91
N GLU A 417 11.70 23.51 5.28
CA GLU A 417 10.34 23.45 4.72
C GLU A 417 9.30 22.94 5.73
N GLN A 418 9.72 22.45 6.91
CA GLN A 418 8.80 21.87 7.90
C GLN A 418 7.96 22.90 8.68
N HIS A 419 8.16 24.22 8.46
CA HIS A 419 7.49 25.30 9.20
C HIS A 419 6.65 26.26 8.34
N GLN A 420 6.17 25.86 7.15
CA GLN A 420 5.21 26.67 6.38
C GLN A 420 3.88 25.95 6.17
N ALA A 421 3.03 25.91 7.21
CA ALA A 421 1.58 25.83 7.05
C ALA A 421 0.82 26.20 8.33
N ALA A 422 0.45 27.47 8.44
CA ALA A 422 -0.93 27.88 8.69
C ALA A 422 -0.96 29.41 8.55
N ALA A 423 -1.58 29.92 7.48
CA ALA A 423 -2.06 31.29 7.52
C ALA A 423 -3.10 31.34 8.65
N SER A 424 -2.75 31.92 9.81
CA SER A 424 -3.73 32.13 10.85
C SER A 424 -4.74 33.15 10.33
N HIS A 425 -6.01 32.76 10.23
CA HIS A 425 -7.11 33.70 9.99
C HIS A 425 -7.40 34.53 11.25
N SER A 426 -6.36 35.02 11.93
CA SER A 426 -6.50 35.81 13.15
C SER A 426 -7.02 37.20 12.78
N GLY A 427 -8.32 37.44 13.01
CA GLY A 427 -8.96 38.76 12.86
C GLY A 427 -10.33 38.79 12.17
N GLU A 428 -10.83 37.69 11.61
CA GLU A 428 -12.17 37.65 10.98
C GLU A 428 -13.31 37.47 12.01
N THR A 429 -14.47 38.11 11.79
CA THR A 429 -15.67 37.95 12.62
C THR A 429 -16.35 36.60 12.35
N LEU A 430 -17.13 36.09 13.32
CA LEU A 430 -17.95 34.87 13.14
C LEU A 430 -18.85 34.97 11.90
N GLU A 431 -19.47 36.12 11.67
CA GLU A 431 -20.34 36.36 10.51
C GLU A 431 -19.57 36.21 9.18
N ALA A 432 -18.37 36.79 9.08
CA ALA A 432 -17.53 36.68 7.89
C ALA A 432 -17.11 35.22 7.64
N LEU A 433 -16.69 34.52 8.70
CA LEU A 433 -16.34 33.10 8.65
C LEU A 433 -17.52 32.24 8.19
N ALA A 434 -18.70 32.44 8.77
CA ALA A 434 -19.92 31.70 8.43
C ALA A 434 -20.38 31.99 7.00
N ARG A 435 -20.45 33.26 6.60
CA ARG A 435 -20.81 33.65 5.23
C ARG A 435 -19.87 33.04 4.21
N ARG A 436 -18.56 33.07 4.47
CA ARG A 436 -17.56 32.45 3.59
C ARG A 436 -17.75 30.94 3.47
N LEU A 437 -17.99 30.25 4.58
CA LEU A 437 -18.26 28.81 4.58
C LEU A 437 -19.51 28.48 3.76
N VAL A 438 -20.62 29.19 4.01
CA VAL A 438 -21.90 28.96 3.33
C VAL A 438 -21.78 29.22 1.82
N LEU A 439 -21.14 30.32 1.41
CA LEU A 439 -20.97 30.63 -0.02
C LEU A 439 -20.06 29.59 -0.70
N LYS A 440 -18.94 29.20 -0.09
CA LYS A 440 -18.06 28.14 -0.63
C LYS A 440 -18.80 26.80 -0.76
N ALA A 441 -19.58 26.41 0.26
CA ALA A 441 -20.36 25.17 0.23
C ALA A 441 -21.44 25.20 -0.87
N ARG A 442 -22.13 26.33 -1.02
CA ARG A 442 -23.11 26.55 -2.10
C ARG A 442 -22.45 26.44 -3.47
N ASP A 443 -21.35 27.15 -3.69
CA ASP A 443 -20.68 27.21 -4.99
C ASP A 443 -20.14 25.83 -5.39
N ASN A 444 -19.53 25.11 -4.45
CA ASN A 444 -19.12 23.72 -4.68
C ASN A 444 -20.32 22.81 -5.01
N THR A 445 -21.43 22.95 -4.29
CA THR A 445 -22.64 22.16 -4.54
C THR A 445 -23.20 22.45 -5.93
N LEU A 446 -23.30 23.72 -6.32
CA LEU A 446 -23.80 24.11 -7.64
C LEU A 446 -22.87 23.61 -8.76
N TRP A 447 -21.55 23.73 -8.58
CA TRP A 447 -20.57 23.23 -9.53
C TRP A 447 -20.70 21.71 -9.72
N ARG A 448 -20.66 20.95 -8.63
CA ARG A 448 -20.82 19.47 -8.65
C ARG A 448 -22.15 19.03 -9.25
N GLN A 449 -23.23 19.74 -8.99
CA GLN A 449 -24.58 19.30 -9.37
C GLN A 449 -25.02 19.81 -10.74
N ARG A 450 -24.47 20.92 -11.24
CA ARG A 450 -24.98 21.58 -12.46
C ARG A 450 -23.94 21.82 -13.56
N ALA A 451 -22.65 21.84 -13.22
CA ALA A 451 -21.59 22.16 -14.17
C ALA A 451 -20.61 21.01 -14.42
N THR A 452 -20.65 19.97 -13.59
CA THR A 452 -19.67 18.88 -13.56
C THR A 452 -20.29 17.52 -13.92
N ILE A 453 -19.56 16.72 -14.70
CA ILE A 453 -19.85 15.29 -14.91
C ILE A 453 -19.13 14.48 -13.82
N ASN A 454 -19.89 13.87 -12.91
CA ASN A 454 -19.36 13.13 -11.76
C ASN A 454 -19.25 11.64 -12.11
N LEU A 455 -18.04 11.12 -12.23
CA LEU A 455 -17.76 9.73 -12.61
C LEU A 455 -16.99 8.96 -11.53
N ILE A 456 -16.92 9.44 -10.29
CA ILE A 456 -16.30 8.63 -9.23
C ILE A 456 -17.22 7.43 -8.92
N PRO A 457 -16.73 6.17 -9.06
CA PRO A 457 -17.57 4.97 -8.94
C PRO A 457 -18.06 4.66 -7.52
N SER A 458 -17.54 5.36 -6.52
CA SER A 458 -17.94 5.25 -5.11
C SER A 458 -18.81 6.40 -4.63
N GLU A 459 -19.20 7.31 -5.52
CA GLU A 459 -20.02 8.46 -5.19
C GLU A 459 -21.41 8.32 -5.79
N THR A 460 -22.40 8.90 -5.11
CA THR A 460 -23.70 9.15 -5.69
C THR A 460 -24.34 10.29 -4.93
N THR A 461 -25.08 11.13 -5.65
CA THR A 461 -25.93 12.13 -5.02
C THR A 461 -27.21 11.43 -4.54
N VAL A 462 -27.70 11.72 -3.33
CA VAL A 462 -29.00 11.22 -2.83
C VAL A 462 -30.16 12.16 -3.21
N SER A 463 -31.42 11.69 -3.14
CA SER A 463 -32.59 12.52 -3.48
C SER A 463 -32.80 13.68 -2.49
N PRO A 464 -33.51 14.77 -2.89
CA PRO A 464 -33.78 15.89 -1.99
C PRO A 464 -34.47 15.49 -0.67
N LEU A 465 -35.38 14.51 -0.72
CA LEU A 465 -36.06 13.99 0.48
C LEU A 465 -35.07 13.26 1.39
N VAL A 466 -34.22 12.40 0.83
CA VAL A 466 -33.16 11.73 1.59
C VAL A 466 -32.24 12.77 2.24
N LYS A 467 -31.86 13.84 1.53
CA LYS A 467 -31.03 14.92 2.09
C LYS A 467 -31.69 15.61 3.29
N LEU A 468 -32.95 16.04 3.17
CA LEU A 468 -33.65 16.73 4.26
C LEU A 468 -33.91 15.82 5.46
N LEU A 469 -34.32 14.57 5.22
CA LEU A 469 -34.52 13.59 6.30
C LEU A 469 -33.21 13.26 7.02
N SER A 470 -32.06 13.29 6.32
CA SER A 470 -30.75 13.03 6.93
C SER A 470 -30.32 14.07 7.96
N ILE A 471 -30.86 15.29 7.86
CA ILE A 471 -30.58 16.41 8.76
C ILE A 471 -31.78 16.76 9.65
N ALA A 472 -32.83 15.92 9.62
CA ALA A 472 -34.00 16.00 10.48
C ALA A 472 -33.61 16.00 11.98
N ASP A 473 -34.52 16.37 12.89
CA ASP A 473 -34.29 16.38 14.35
C ASP A 473 -33.57 15.13 14.91
N PRO A 474 -33.83 13.88 14.43
CA PRO A 474 -33.06 12.69 14.81
C PRO A 474 -31.53 12.83 14.73
N ALA A 475 -31.00 13.71 13.88
CA ALA A 475 -29.56 13.97 13.81
C ALA A 475 -28.95 14.44 15.15
N GLY A 476 -29.76 15.03 16.04
CA GLY A 476 -29.35 15.50 17.37
C GLY A 476 -29.79 14.61 18.54
N ARG A 477 -30.35 13.41 18.31
CA ARG A 477 -30.94 12.54 19.36
C ARG A 477 -30.12 11.28 19.62
N TYR A 478 -30.38 10.62 20.75
CA TYR A 478 -29.74 9.37 21.19
C TYR A 478 -30.76 8.22 21.22
N ALA A 479 -30.35 7.04 20.76
CA ALA A 479 -31.17 5.83 20.79
C ALA A 479 -30.33 4.55 21.02
N GLU A 480 -29.44 4.58 22.01
CA GLU A 480 -28.69 3.39 22.41
C GLU A 480 -29.62 2.31 22.96
N HIS A 481 -29.46 1.10 22.46
CA HIS A 481 -30.29 -0.01 22.88
C HIS A 481 -29.61 -1.34 22.58
N ARG A 482 -29.99 -2.36 23.35
CA ARG A 482 -29.63 -3.74 23.07
C ARG A 482 -30.79 -4.67 23.32
N ARG A 483 -30.74 -5.82 22.65
CA ARG A 483 -31.63 -6.93 22.93
C ARG A 483 -31.33 -7.56 24.29
N VAL A 484 -32.35 -7.68 25.14
CA VAL A 484 -32.23 -8.27 26.48
C VAL A 484 -32.98 -9.60 26.53
N LYS A 485 -32.24 -10.71 26.47
CA LYS A 485 -32.81 -12.07 26.48
C LYS A 485 -33.71 -12.34 27.69
N ALA A 486 -33.32 -11.83 28.87
CA ALA A 486 -34.07 -12.01 30.12
C ALA A 486 -35.43 -11.30 30.14
N LEU A 487 -35.68 -10.37 29.22
CA LEU A 487 -36.94 -9.64 29.07
C LEU A 487 -37.62 -10.06 27.77
N ASP A 488 -37.79 -11.36 27.55
CA ASP A 488 -38.40 -11.94 26.35
C ASP A 488 -37.83 -11.39 25.03
N ASN A 489 -36.52 -11.16 25.00
CA ASN A 489 -35.78 -10.64 23.85
C ASN A 489 -36.22 -9.24 23.37
N VAL A 490 -36.75 -8.40 24.27
CA VAL A 490 -37.10 -7.00 23.99
C VAL A 490 -35.86 -6.15 23.70
N GLU A 491 -35.98 -5.19 22.78
CA GLU A 491 -34.99 -4.13 22.58
C GLU A 491 -35.11 -3.09 23.70
N ALA A 492 -34.14 -3.09 24.61
CA ALA A 492 -34.10 -2.20 25.76
C ALA A 492 -33.34 -0.92 25.39
N TYR A 493 -34.07 0.17 25.14
CA TYR A 493 -33.51 1.50 24.93
C TYR A 493 -33.10 2.14 26.24
N TYR A 494 -31.89 2.71 26.27
CA TYR A 494 -31.31 3.36 27.46
C TYR A 494 -31.82 4.80 27.65
N TYR A 495 -32.46 5.36 26.63
CA TYR A 495 -33.00 6.72 26.61
C TYR A 495 -34.49 6.70 26.25
N GLN A 496 -35.24 7.68 26.76
CA GLN A 496 -36.65 7.89 26.44
C GLN A 496 -36.83 8.67 25.12
N GLY A 497 -38.04 8.67 24.57
CA GLY A 497 -38.36 9.38 23.32
C GLY A 497 -37.89 8.67 22.05
N THR A 498 -37.54 7.39 22.14
CA THR A 498 -36.94 6.62 21.04
C THR A 498 -37.97 5.88 20.17
N GLN A 499 -39.26 5.93 20.49
CA GLN A 499 -40.30 5.15 19.80
C GLN A 499 -40.31 5.37 18.28
N PHE A 500 -40.16 6.62 17.84
CA PHE A 500 -40.07 6.94 16.41
C PHE A 500 -38.88 6.24 15.75
N ILE A 501 -37.71 6.29 16.39
CA ILE A 501 -36.47 5.70 15.88
C ILE A 501 -36.54 4.18 15.91
N ALA A 502 -37.12 3.58 16.94
CA ALA A 502 -37.37 2.16 16.98
C ALA A 502 -38.21 1.69 15.78
N GLY A 503 -39.24 2.46 15.40
CA GLY A 503 -40.02 2.21 14.19
C GLY A 503 -39.18 2.32 12.90
N VAL A 504 -38.34 3.35 12.81
CA VAL A 504 -37.43 3.55 11.65
C VAL A 504 -36.44 2.40 11.50
N GLU A 505 -35.87 1.91 12.60
CA GLU A 505 -34.91 0.80 12.59
C GLU A 505 -35.55 -0.51 12.11
N VAL A 506 -36.73 -0.85 12.66
CA VAL A 506 -37.47 -2.06 12.27
C VAL A 506 -37.83 -2.00 10.80
N GLU A 507 -38.43 -0.89 10.35
CA GLU A 507 -38.85 -0.74 8.96
C GLU A 507 -37.65 -0.77 8.01
N LEU A 508 -36.55 -0.10 8.35
CA LEU A 508 -35.33 -0.14 7.54
C LEU A 508 -34.76 -1.55 7.43
N ALA A 509 -34.74 -2.31 8.53
CA ALA A 509 -34.27 -3.68 8.51
C ALA A 509 -35.16 -4.56 7.60
N GLU A 510 -36.48 -4.42 7.68
CA GLU A 510 -37.42 -5.17 6.83
C GLU A 510 -37.28 -4.81 5.35
N GLN A 511 -37.19 -3.51 5.02
CA GLN A 511 -36.99 -3.06 3.64
C GLN A 511 -35.66 -3.56 3.05
N MET A 512 -34.61 -3.63 3.88
CA MET A 512 -33.30 -4.16 3.47
C MET A 512 -33.33 -5.69 3.30
N LYS A 513 -34.05 -6.42 4.16
CA LYS A 513 -34.28 -7.87 3.98
C LYS A 513 -35.02 -8.15 2.68
N GLN A 514 -36.04 -7.34 2.35
CA GLN A 514 -36.76 -7.44 1.08
C GLN A 514 -35.85 -7.15 -0.12
N PHE A 515 -34.95 -6.17 0.00
CA PHE A 515 -34.00 -5.85 -1.07
C PHE A 515 -33.04 -7.01 -1.34
N LEU A 516 -32.50 -7.62 -0.26
CA LEU A 516 -31.47 -8.66 -0.30
C LEU A 516 -31.99 -10.09 -0.42
N ASP A 517 -33.27 -10.31 -0.18
CA ASP A 517 -33.88 -11.64 0.00
C ASP A 517 -33.12 -12.46 1.06
N CYS A 518 -33.05 -11.93 2.29
CA CYS A 518 -32.31 -12.56 3.38
C CYS A 518 -33.03 -12.45 4.74
N PRO A 519 -32.73 -13.35 5.70
CA PRO A 519 -33.42 -13.38 6.98
C PRO A 519 -32.92 -12.33 7.99
N GLN A 520 -31.67 -11.87 7.88
CA GLN A 520 -30.99 -11.10 8.92
C GLN A 520 -30.25 -9.90 8.33
N VAL A 521 -30.52 -8.71 8.90
CA VAL A 521 -29.87 -7.45 8.55
C VAL A 521 -29.60 -6.63 9.81
N GLU A 522 -28.44 -5.99 9.87
CA GLU A 522 -28.01 -5.05 10.90
C GLU A 522 -27.56 -3.74 10.24
N THR A 523 -28.20 -2.63 10.61
CA THR A 523 -28.12 -1.34 9.91
C THR A 523 -27.53 -0.21 10.76
N ARG A 524 -27.16 -0.50 12.02
CA ARG A 524 -26.62 0.49 12.95
C ARG A 524 -25.16 0.85 12.68
N VAL A 525 -24.42 0.08 11.88
CA VAL A 525 -23.05 0.44 11.51
C VAL A 525 -23.00 1.66 10.58
N ILE A 526 -22.11 2.60 10.87
CA ILE A 526 -22.08 3.92 10.19
C ILE A 526 -21.12 3.98 8.99
N SER A 527 -20.44 2.88 8.63
CA SER A 527 -19.64 2.78 7.40
C SER A 527 -19.43 1.33 6.98
N GLY A 528 -19.08 1.09 5.71
CA GLY A 528 -18.74 -0.25 5.22
C GLY A 528 -17.47 -0.82 5.89
N GLN A 529 -16.47 0.01 6.19
CA GLN A 529 -15.29 -0.46 6.93
C GLN A 529 -15.67 -0.91 8.35
N MET A 530 -16.56 -0.18 9.02
CA MET A 530 -17.08 -0.56 10.33
C MET A 530 -17.91 -1.84 10.27
N ALA A 531 -18.70 -2.03 9.21
CA ALA A 531 -19.41 -3.29 8.98
C ALA A 531 -18.43 -4.48 8.93
N ASN A 532 -17.33 -4.37 8.19
CA ASN A 532 -16.30 -5.42 8.13
C ASN A 532 -15.64 -5.65 9.51
N ALA A 533 -15.24 -4.58 10.20
CA ALA A 533 -14.63 -4.69 11.52
C ALA A 533 -15.57 -5.35 12.55
N ALA A 534 -16.86 -5.02 12.53
CA ALA A 534 -17.86 -5.63 13.40
C ALA A 534 -18.04 -7.14 13.09
N VAL A 535 -18.04 -7.54 11.81
CA VAL A 535 -18.04 -8.96 11.42
C VAL A 535 -16.78 -9.66 11.90
N PHE A 536 -15.60 -9.09 11.70
CA PHE A 536 -14.33 -9.67 12.16
C PHE A 536 -14.32 -9.84 13.68
N SER A 537 -14.75 -8.81 14.39
CA SER A 537 -14.82 -8.82 15.85
C SER A 537 -15.85 -9.83 16.36
N GLY A 538 -17.02 -9.91 15.72
CA GLY A 538 -18.06 -10.88 16.08
C GLY A 538 -17.62 -12.31 15.84
N LEU A 539 -16.92 -12.56 14.73
CA LEU A 539 -16.35 -13.87 14.44
C LEU A 539 -15.23 -14.23 15.41
N LEU A 540 -14.35 -13.31 15.83
CA LEU A 540 -13.37 -13.60 16.88
C LEU A 540 -14.03 -13.89 18.24
N GLU A 541 -15.03 -13.11 18.65
CA GLU A 541 -15.80 -13.40 19.88
C GLU A 541 -16.41 -14.81 19.80
N TYR A 542 -17.01 -15.16 18.65
CA TYR A 542 -17.53 -16.49 18.42
C TYR A 542 -16.44 -17.56 18.47
N LEU A 543 -15.31 -17.40 17.79
CA LEU A 543 -14.22 -18.39 17.78
C LEU A 543 -13.58 -18.61 19.17
N ASN A 544 -13.63 -17.61 20.04
CA ASN A 544 -13.08 -17.66 21.40
C ASN A 544 -14.13 -17.96 22.48
N ARG A 545 -15.40 -18.20 22.12
CA ARG A 545 -16.53 -18.26 23.07
C ARG A 545 -16.41 -19.31 24.18
N VAL A 546 -15.66 -20.38 23.92
CA VAL A 546 -15.47 -21.52 24.83
C VAL A 546 -14.38 -21.25 25.88
N ASP A 547 -13.31 -20.55 25.50
CA ASP A 547 -12.20 -20.21 26.39
C ASP A 547 -12.16 -18.69 26.61
N ARG A 548 -12.81 -18.26 27.68
CA ARG A 548 -12.96 -16.84 28.03
C ARG A 548 -11.93 -16.32 29.03
N VAL A 549 -11.05 -17.20 29.51
CA VAL A 549 -10.03 -16.86 30.51
C VAL A 549 -8.65 -16.67 29.90
N ALA A 550 -8.39 -17.29 28.74
CA ALA A 550 -7.20 -17.03 27.96
C ALA A 550 -7.30 -15.74 27.12
N GLU A 551 -6.14 -15.20 26.76
CA GLU A 551 -6.05 -14.11 25.77
C GLU A 551 -6.71 -14.56 24.45
N PRO A 552 -7.67 -13.80 23.90
CA PRO A 552 -8.38 -14.21 22.70
C PRO A 552 -7.43 -14.42 21.51
N ARG A 553 -7.54 -15.58 20.85
CA ARG A 553 -6.80 -15.81 19.61
C ARG A 553 -7.36 -14.96 18.47
N ARG A 554 -6.48 -14.61 17.54
CA ARG A 554 -6.81 -13.99 16.24
C ARG A 554 -7.07 -15.03 15.15
N PHE A 555 -7.48 -14.60 13.96
CA PHE A 555 -7.60 -15.46 12.79
C PHE A 555 -6.24 -16.05 12.44
N ARG A 556 -6.19 -17.35 12.21
CA ARG A 556 -4.96 -18.06 11.84
C ARG A 556 -4.64 -17.96 10.36
N SER A 557 -5.65 -17.72 9.54
CA SER A 557 -5.52 -17.59 8.09
C SER A 557 -6.77 -16.93 7.51
N VAL A 558 -6.60 -15.93 6.64
CA VAL A 558 -7.69 -15.25 5.93
C VAL A 558 -7.35 -15.16 4.45
N MET A 559 -8.30 -15.50 3.58
CA MET A 559 -8.13 -15.35 2.14
C MET A 559 -8.86 -14.11 1.62
N ASN A 560 -8.23 -13.26 0.82
CA ASN A 560 -8.84 -12.03 0.30
C ASN A 560 -8.27 -11.60 -1.06
N HIS A 561 -8.80 -10.53 -1.64
CA HIS A 561 -8.18 -9.87 -2.81
C HIS A 561 -7.00 -9.00 -2.39
N HIS A 562 -5.88 -9.02 -3.13
CA HIS A 562 -4.75 -8.13 -2.88
C HIS A 562 -5.10 -6.66 -3.20
N ILE A 563 -4.59 -5.70 -2.40
CA ILE A 563 -4.87 -4.27 -2.57
C ILE A 563 -4.46 -3.74 -3.96
N GLY A 564 -3.32 -4.20 -4.47
CA GLY A 564 -2.82 -3.86 -5.81
C GLY A 564 -3.61 -4.50 -6.96
N MET A 565 -4.52 -5.42 -6.66
CA MET A 565 -5.39 -6.11 -7.63
C MET A 565 -6.85 -5.67 -7.45
N GLY A 566 -7.07 -4.44 -6.98
CA GLY A 566 -8.40 -3.88 -6.78
C GLY A 566 -9.08 -4.28 -5.47
N GLY A 567 -8.40 -4.99 -4.56
CA GLY A 567 -8.89 -5.30 -3.22
C GLY A 567 -9.24 -4.04 -2.42
N HIS A 568 -10.14 -4.16 -1.44
CA HIS A 568 -10.50 -3.05 -0.57
C HIS A 568 -9.63 -3.01 0.69
N LEU A 569 -9.32 -1.79 1.17
CA LEU A 569 -8.40 -1.54 2.29
C LEU A 569 -8.85 -2.22 3.59
N SER A 570 -10.15 -2.22 3.89
CA SER A 570 -10.70 -2.81 5.14
C SER A 570 -10.43 -4.31 5.25
N SER A 571 -10.26 -5.02 4.14
CA SER A 571 -9.94 -6.44 4.12
C SER A 571 -8.45 -6.71 4.22
N GLN A 572 -7.57 -5.69 4.24
CA GLN A 572 -6.12 -5.86 4.27
C GLN A 572 -5.54 -5.75 5.69
N PRO A 573 -4.38 -6.36 5.97
CA PRO A 573 -3.64 -6.17 7.22
C PRO A 573 -3.21 -4.73 7.53
N MET A 574 -3.23 -3.84 6.53
CA MET A 574 -2.96 -2.41 6.72
C MET A 574 -4.24 -1.59 6.99
N GLY A 575 -5.42 -2.22 6.88
CA GLY A 575 -6.72 -1.64 7.22
C GLY A 575 -7.37 -2.37 8.40
N ALA A 576 -8.70 -2.47 8.39
CA ALA A 576 -9.48 -2.99 9.52
C ALA A 576 -9.10 -4.42 9.95
N LEU A 577 -8.62 -5.27 9.04
CA LEU A 577 -8.24 -6.65 9.36
C LEU A 577 -7.02 -6.76 10.30
N ARG A 578 -6.18 -5.71 10.41
CA ARG A 578 -4.91 -5.71 11.17
C ARG A 578 -5.01 -6.32 12.56
N ASP A 579 -6.04 -5.92 13.31
CA ASP A 579 -6.17 -6.27 14.73
C ASP A 579 -6.82 -7.65 14.92
N TYR A 580 -7.37 -8.22 13.86
CA TYR A 580 -8.09 -9.49 13.89
C TYR A 580 -7.29 -10.66 13.29
N ILE A 581 -6.17 -10.40 12.62
CA ILE A 581 -5.32 -11.41 11.97
C ILE A 581 -4.07 -11.72 12.82
N ALA A 582 -3.74 -13.00 12.94
CA ALA A 582 -2.49 -13.43 13.57
C ALA A 582 -1.29 -13.22 12.63
N LEU A 583 -0.10 -13.17 13.21
CA LEU A 583 1.12 -13.37 12.42
C LEU A 583 1.28 -14.87 12.13
N SER A 584 1.63 -15.20 10.90
CA SER A 584 2.05 -16.55 10.53
C SER A 584 3.31 -16.89 11.32
N PRO A 585 3.35 -18.03 12.04
CA PRO A 585 4.56 -18.45 12.75
C PRO A 585 5.69 -18.82 11.79
N ILE A 586 5.38 -19.07 10.52
CA ILE A 586 6.35 -19.40 9.47
C ILE A 586 6.88 -18.13 8.85
N THR A 587 6.01 -17.30 8.28
CA THR A 587 6.43 -16.14 7.46
C THR A 587 6.62 -14.85 8.26
N GLU A 588 6.24 -14.83 9.54
CA GLU A 588 6.26 -13.64 10.43
C GLU A 588 5.45 -12.44 9.91
N ARG A 589 4.66 -12.65 8.86
CA ARG A 589 3.75 -11.68 8.25
C ARG A 589 2.33 -11.95 8.72
N PRO A 590 1.42 -10.97 8.61
CA PRO A 590 -0.01 -11.22 8.77
C PRO A 590 -0.43 -12.44 7.95
N ALA A 591 -1.17 -13.37 8.55
CA ALA A 591 -1.56 -14.64 7.93
C ALA A 591 -2.68 -14.47 6.89
N VAL A 592 -2.41 -13.63 5.88
CA VAL A 592 -3.31 -13.36 4.76
C VAL A 592 -2.77 -14.03 3.51
N VAL A 593 -3.65 -14.73 2.82
CA VAL A 593 -3.38 -15.34 1.53
C VAL A 593 -4.21 -14.61 0.50
N ASN A 594 -3.60 -14.06 -0.54
CA ASN A 594 -4.36 -13.36 -1.56
C ASN A 594 -4.88 -14.35 -2.62
N PHE A 595 -6.05 -14.06 -3.19
CA PHE A 595 -6.55 -14.77 -4.36
C PHE A 595 -5.54 -14.65 -5.52
N PRO A 596 -5.20 -15.77 -6.17
CA PRO A 596 -4.46 -15.75 -7.42
C PRO A 596 -5.38 -15.23 -8.53
N TRP A 597 -4.81 -14.51 -9.49
CA TRP A 597 -5.54 -14.02 -10.65
C TRP A 597 -5.27 -14.86 -11.89
N SER A 598 -6.22 -14.88 -12.81
CA SER A 598 -6.04 -15.51 -14.12
C SER A 598 -4.97 -14.76 -14.91
N GLN A 599 -4.06 -15.51 -15.57
CA GLN A 599 -3.01 -14.93 -16.41
C GLN A 599 -3.58 -14.13 -17.60
N ASP A 600 -4.72 -14.57 -18.14
CA ASP A 600 -5.36 -13.94 -19.31
C ASP A 600 -6.26 -12.76 -18.92
N ASN A 601 -6.73 -12.72 -17.67
CA ASN A 601 -7.59 -11.66 -17.17
C ASN A 601 -7.31 -11.35 -15.70
N PRO A 602 -6.56 -10.28 -15.39
CA PRO A 602 -6.17 -9.93 -14.02
C PRO A 602 -7.36 -9.50 -13.15
N TRP A 603 -8.56 -9.38 -13.72
CA TRP A 603 -9.80 -9.05 -13.01
C TRP A 603 -10.60 -10.30 -12.59
N ARG A 604 -10.16 -11.51 -12.95
CA ARG A 604 -10.79 -12.78 -12.54
C ARG A 604 -9.87 -13.57 -11.60
N ILE A 605 -10.48 -14.27 -10.64
CA ILE A 605 -9.79 -15.21 -9.75
C ILE A 605 -9.43 -16.48 -10.53
N ASP A 606 -8.21 -16.98 -10.35
CA ASP A 606 -7.82 -18.31 -10.80
C ASP A 606 -8.34 -19.35 -9.80
N LEU A 607 -9.44 -20.03 -10.14
CA LEU A 607 -10.09 -20.99 -9.25
C LEU A 607 -9.24 -22.25 -9.00
N ASN A 608 -8.41 -22.67 -9.96
CA ASN A 608 -7.57 -23.86 -9.81
C ASN A 608 -6.48 -23.59 -8.79
N ARG A 609 -5.75 -22.47 -8.96
CA ARG A 609 -4.72 -22.07 -8.00
C ARG A 609 -5.32 -21.69 -6.65
N THR A 610 -6.55 -21.16 -6.63
CA THR A 610 -7.28 -20.92 -5.38
C THR A 610 -7.53 -22.21 -4.61
N ALA A 611 -7.93 -23.30 -5.28
CA ALA A 611 -8.16 -24.59 -4.64
C ALA A 611 -6.90 -25.13 -3.94
N GLU A 612 -5.75 -25.00 -4.60
CA GLU A 612 -4.44 -25.38 -4.03
C GLU A 612 -4.12 -24.56 -2.77
N LEU A 613 -4.27 -23.24 -2.84
CA LEU A 613 -3.99 -22.34 -1.70
C LEU A 613 -4.98 -22.54 -0.55
N VAL A 614 -6.25 -22.84 -0.84
CA VAL A 614 -7.25 -23.18 0.18
C VAL A 614 -6.89 -24.48 0.88
N ALA A 615 -6.44 -25.50 0.15
CA ALA A 615 -6.00 -26.77 0.73
C ALA A 615 -4.73 -26.62 1.59
N GLU A 616 -3.79 -25.78 1.15
CA GLU A 616 -2.53 -25.48 1.83
C GLU A 616 -2.74 -24.67 3.11
N HIS A 617 -3.45 -23.54 3.02
CA HIS A 617 -3.53 -22.56 4.10
C HIS A 617 -4.78 -22.65 4.97
N LYS A 618 -5.81 -23.42 4.55
CA LYS A 618 -7.04 -23.69 5.30
C LYS A 618 -7.60 -22.42 5.98
N PRO A 619 -7.98 -21.39 5.20
CA PRO A 619 -8.42 -20.11 5.75
C PRO A 619 -9.63 -20.27 6.67
N GLU A 620 -9.75 -19.47 7.73
CA GLU A 620 -10.94 -19.46 8.61
C GLU A 620 -12.04 -18.55 8.06
N LEU A 621 -11.65 -17.57 7.23
CA LEU A 621 -12.51 -16.58 6.59
C LEU A 621 -12.01 -16.31 5.18
N VAL A 622 -12.94 -16.29 4.22
CA VAL A 622 -12.70 -15.95 2.82
C VAL A 622 -13.49 -14.69 2.49
N ILE A 623 -12.80 -13.63 2.05
CA ILE A 623 -13.36 -12.30 1.84
C ILE A 623 -13.26 -11.90 0.37
N LEU A 624 -14.40 -11.89 -0.32
CA LEU A 624 -14.56 -11.23 -1.61
C LEU A 624 -14.79 -9.73 -1.35
N GLY A 625 -13.72 -8.94 -1.29
CA GLY A 625 -13.81 -7.49 -1.07
C GLY A 625 -12.96 -6.70 -2.03
N ARG A 626 -13.58 -6.17 -3.09
CA ARG A 626 -12.93 -5.35 -4.12
C ARG A 626 -13.55 -3.97 -4.25
N SER A 627 -12.69 -2.97 -4.44
CA SER A 627 -13.05 -1.62 -4.84
C SER A 627 -13.22 -1.52 -6.36
N ALA A 628 -12.31 -2.14 -7.11
CA ALA A 628 -12.34 -2.16 -8.57
C ALA A 628 -12.97 -3.48 -9.03
N VAL A 629 -14.21 -3.40 -9.53
CA VAL A 629 -15.04 -4.57 -9.89
C VAL A 629 -15.51 -4.40 -11.32
N LEU A 630 -14.98 -5.20 -12.24
CA LEU A 630 -15.40 -5.22 -13.64
C LEU A 630 -16.25 -6.44 -14.00
N CYS A 631 -16.13 -7.54 -13.25
CA CYS A 631 -16.87 -8.77 -13.48
C CYS A 631 -17.46 -9.30 -12.17
N LYS A 632 -18.39 -10.25 -12.28
CA LYS A 632 -18.95 -10.95 -11.12
C LYS A 632 -17.86 -11.70 -10.35
N GLU A 633 -18.07 -11.86 -9.04
CA GLU A 633 -17.23 -12.73 -8.22
C GLU A 633 -17.67 -14.19 -8.35
N PRO A 634 -16.76 -15.19 -8.30
CA PRO A 634 -17.12 -16.60 -8.42
C PRO A 634 -17.65 -17.19 -7.08
N VAL A 635 -18.76 -16.63 -6.58
CA VAL A 635 -19.30 -16.95 -5.25
C VAL A 635 -19.70 -18.44 -5.15
N SER A 636 -20.40 -18.97 -6.17
CA SER A 636 -20.86 -20.37 -6.17
C SER A 636 -19.73 -21.38 -6.27
N GLU A 637 -18.71 -21.08 -7.05
CA GLU A 637 -17.53 -21.93 -7.19
C GLU A 637 -16.76 -21.99 -5.88
N LEU A 638 -16.57 -20.84 -5.22
CA LEU A 638 -15.92 -20.77 -3.91
C LEU A 638 -16.76 -21.45 -2.82
N ALA A 639 -18.07 -21.21 -2.76
CA ALA A 639 -18.96 -21.86 -1.79
C ALA A 639 -18.89 -23.40 -1.91
N ARG A 640 -18.88 -23.92 -3.15
CA ARG A 640 -18.71 -25.36 -3.41
C ARG A 640 -17.34 -25.85 -2.95
N MET A 641 -16.27 -25.12 -3.29
CA MET A 641 -14.90 -25.46 -2.89
C MET A 641 -14.72 -25.50 -1.36
N LEU A 642 -15.30 -24.54 -0.64
CA LEU A 642 -15.18 -24.44 0.82
C LEU A 642 -16.04 -25.48 1.56
N SER A 643 -17.11 -25.98 0.92
CA SER A 643 -18.04 -26.94 1.54
C SER A 643 -17.39 -28.27 1.97
N THR A 644 -16.25 -28.63 1.39
CA THR A 644 -15.53 -29.88 1.69
C THR A 644 -14.61 -29.77 2.91
N LEU A 645 -14.40 -28.56 3.44
CA LEU A 645 -13.50 -28.32 4.57
C LEU A 645 -14.22 -28.46 5.91
N LYS A 646 -13.46 -28.90 6.94
CA LYS A 646 -13.94 -28.98 8.32
C LYS A 646 -12.92 -28.34 9.28
N PRO A 647 -13.28 -27.27 10.01
CA PRO A 647 -14.52 -26.50 9.86
C PRO A 647 -14.62 -25.83 8.48
N ARG A 648 -15.85 -25.61 7.99
CA ARG A 648 -16.08 -24.84 6.76
C ARG A 648 -15.72 -23.38 7.02
N PRO A 649 -14.86 -22.74 6.21
CA PRO A 649 -14.57 -21.31 6.32
C PRO A 649 -15.80 -20.47 5.98
N LEU A 650 -15.94 -19.32 6.63
CA LEU A 650 -17.02 -18.38 6.32
C LEU A 650 -16.72 -17.64 5.01
N LEU A 651 -17.68 -17.62 4.08
CA LEU A 651 -17.59 -16.87 2.82
C LEU A 651 -18.30 -15.53 2.98
N MET A 652 -17.50 -14.47 3.10
CA MET A 652 -17.94 -13.09 3.24
C MET A 652 -17.78 -12.34 1.91
N TYR A 653 -18.83 -11.66 1.47
CA TYR A 653 -18.77 -10.76 0.31
C TYR A 653 -18.99 -9.30 0.75
N ASP A 654 -17.93 -8.49 0.71
CA ASP A 654 -18.05 -7.03 0.76
C ASP A 654 -18.51 -6.50 -0.61
N THR A 655 -19.80 -6.23 -0.70
CA THR A 655 -20.50 -5.82 -1.93
C THR A 655 -20.55 -4.31 -2.10
N ALA A 656 -19.81 -3.52 -1.29
CA ALA A 656 -20.03 -2.07 -1.18
C ALA A 656 -20.14 -1.31 -2.52
N HIS A 657 -19.34 -1.66 -3.52
CA HIS A 657 -19.39 -1.02 -4.84
C HIS A 657 -20.59 -1.47 -5.69
N VAL A 658 -21.05 -2.70 -5.54
CA VAL A 658 -22.11 -3.32 -6.36
C VAL A 658 -23.41 -3.51 -5.59
N PHE A 659 -23.52 -2.99 -4.37
CA PHE A 659 -24.65 -3.24 -3.47
C PHE A 659 -26.00 -2.85 -4.08
N GLY A 660 -26.08 -1.70 -4.78
CA GLY A 660 -27.31 -1.30 -5.47
C GLY A 660 -27.59 -2.09 -6.76
N LEU A 661 -26.62 -2.89 -7.22
CA LEU A 661 -26.75 -3.76 -8.39
C LEU A 661 -27.18 -5.18 -8.03
N LEU A 662 -27.12 -5.57 -6.76
CA LEU A 662 -27.49 -6.93 -6.35
C LEU A 662 -28.94 -7.24 -6.74
N GLY A 663 -29.16 -8.47 -7.19
CA GLY A 663 -30.44 -8.92 -7.73
C GLY A 663 -30.28 -9.61 -9.09
N PRO A 664 -31.41 -9.85 -9.79
CA PRO A 664 -31.45 -10.71 -10.97
C PRO A 664 -30.68 -10.15 -12.18
N HIS A 665 -30.37 -8.86 -12.21
CA HIS A 665 -29.69 -8.21 -13.33
C HIS A 665 -28.15 -8.24 -13.24
N PHE A 666 -27.58 -8.54 -12.07
CA PHE A 666 -26.13 -8.62 -11.88
C PHE A 666 -25.75 -9.91 -11.15
N GLN A 667 -25.91 -9.97 -9.83
CA GLN A 667 -25.43 -11.07 -8.99
C GLN A 667 -26.32 -11.25 -7.76
N GLN A 668 -26.52 -12.49 -7.32
CA GLN A 668 -27.36 -12.85 -6.16
C GLN A 668 -26.52 -13.64 -5.14
N PRO A 669 -25.67 -12.96 -4.33
CA PRO A 669 -24.63 -13.63 -3.56
C PRO A 669 -25.13 -14.69 -2.57
N PHE A 670 -26.28 -14.46 -1.92
CA PHE A 670 -26.83 -15.43 -0.97
C PHE A 670 -27.34 -16.70 -1.67
N ALA A 671 -28.03 -16.58 -2.79
CA ALA A 671 -28.44 -17.72 -3.62
C ALA A 671 -27.22 -18.46 -4.19
N GLU A 672 -26.13 -17.73 -4.42
CA GLU A 672 -24.87 -18.29 -4.90
C GLU A 672 -24.02 -18.93 -3.79
N GLY A 673 -24.36 -18.74 -2.51
CA GLY A 673 -23.74 -19.44 -1.37
C GLY A 673 -22.83 -18.61 -0.46
N ALA A 674 -22.87 -17.27 -0.55
CA ALA A 674 -22.25 -16.39 0.44
C ALA A 674 -22.95 -16.55 1.80
N ASP A 675 -22.18 -16.51 2.88
CA ASP A 675 -22.69 -16.63 4.24
C ASP A 675 -23.07 -15.26 4.82
N ILE A 676 -22.21 -14.26 4.58
CA ILE A 676 -22.37 -12.88 5.07
C ILE A 676 -22.11 -11.91 3.92
N ILE A 677 -22.91 -10.86 3.84
CA ILE A 677 -22.65 -9.69 3.02
C ILE A 677 -22.41 -8.49 3.92
N THR A 678 -21.39 -7.70 3.60
CA THR A 678 -21.27 -6.32 4.08
C THR A 678 -21.36 -5.36 2.92
N ALA A 679 -21.78 -4.13 3.19
CA ALA A 679 -21.89 -3.12 2.16
C ALA A 679 -21.75 -1.70 2.70
N SER A 680 -21.46 -0.77 1.79
CA SER A 680 -21.70 0.66 1.94
C SER A 680 -23.01 1.03 1.26
N THR A 681 -23.79 1.92 1.85
CA THR A 681 -25.13 2.29 1.36
C THR A 681 -25.17 3.56 0.51
N HIS A 682 -24.03 4.03 -0.01
CA HIS A 682 -23.88 5.36 -0.67
C HIS A 682 -23.07 5.32 -1.98
N LYS A 683 -22.98 4.16 -2.63
CA LYS A 683 -22.25 3.95 -3.89
C LYS A 683 -23.25 3.72 -5.03
N THR A 684 -23.33 2.49 -5.57
CA THR A 684 -24.45 2.10 -6.45
C THR A 684 -25.77 2.02 -5.71
N PHE A 685 -25.74 1.68 -4.42
CA PHE A 685 -26.87 1.92 -3.55
C PHE A 685 -26.92 3.40 -3.21
N PHE A 686 -27.95 4.11 -3.66
CA PHE A 686 -28.03 5.57 -3.61
C PHE A 686 -28.61 6.13 -2.30
N GLY A 687 -28.20 5.55 -1.17
CA GLY A 687 -28.58 5.98 0.17
C GLY A 687 -27.53 6.84 0.87
N THR A 688 -27.71 7.01 2.18
CA THR A 688 -26.84 7.85 3.02
C THR A 688 -25.51 7.16 3.31
N GLN A 689 -24.49 7.92 3.75
CA GLN A 689 -23.17 7.38 4.08
C GLN A 689 -23.21 6.53 5.34
N ARG A 690 -23.51 5.23 5.18
CA ARG A 690 -23.54 4.21 6.24
C ARG A 690 -22.98 2.88 5.74
N GLY A 691 -23.01 1.85 6.59
CA GLY A 691 -22.81 0.47 6.19
C GLY A 691 -23.99 -0.41 6.59
N ILE A 692 -23.98 -1.66 6.14
CA ILE A 692 -24.88 -2.70 6.64
C ILE A 692 -24.12 -4.03 6.75
N ILE A 693 -24.67 -4.93 7.56
CA ILE A 693 -24.29 -6.35 7.61
C ILE A 693 -25.55 -7.16 7.36
N ALA A 694 -25.48 -8.14 6.48
CA ALA A 694 -26.57 -9.07 6.21
C ALA A 694 -26.05 -10.50 6.22
N SER A 695 -26.92 -11.45 6.60
CA SER A 695 -26.56 -12.86 6.75
C SER A 695 -27.63 -13.76 6.18
N ASN A 696 -27.19 -14.83 5.51
CA ASN A 696 -28.02 -15.96 5.09
C ASN A 696 -27.60 -17.26 5.80
N LEU A 697 -26.88 -17.14 6.92
CA LEU A 697 -26.59 -18.28 7.78
C LEU A 697 -27.91 -18.94 8.22
N GLY A 698 -28.04 -20.24 7.96
CA GLY A 698 -29.30 -20.98 8.10
C GLY A 698 -29.84 -21.07 9.53
N HIS A 699 -30.98 -21.75 9.69
CA HIS A 699 -31.61 -21.96 10.99
C HIS A 699 -30.88 -23.07 11.78
N GLY A 700 -30.13 -22.66 12.81
CA GLY A 700 -29.44 -23.55 13.74
C GLY A 700 -28.80 -22.75 14.88
N ILE A 701 -28.55 -23.39 16.02
CA ILE A 701 -28.03 -22.73 17.23
C ILE A 701 -26.68 -22.04 16.94
N GLU A 702 -25.80 -22.68 16.18
CA GLU A 702 -24.46 -22.15 15.87
C GLU A 702 -24.52 -20.88 15.00
N ALA A 703 -25.36 -20.89 13.97
CA ALA A 703 -25.58 -19.73 13.09
C ALA A 703 -26.20 -18.55 13.85
N GLN A 704 -27.18 -18.83 14.72
CA GLN A 704 -27.80 -17.81 15.56
C GLN A 704 -26.78 -17.21 16.55
N GLU A 705 -25.96 -18.04 17.19
CA GLU A 705 -24.96 -17.58 18.15
C GLU A 705 -23.90 -16.68 17.48
N LEU A 706 -23.44 -17.03 16.27
CA LEU A 706 -22.53 -16.20 15.49
C LEU A 706 -23.17 -14.86 15.11
N TRP A 707 -24.41 -14.86 14.61
CA TRP A 707 -25.12 -13.63 14.27
C TRP A 707 -25.29 -12.72 15.50
N GLU A 708 -25.73 -13.28 16.63
CA GLU A 708 -25.85 -12.52 17.88
C GLU A 708 -24.51 -11.95 18.34
N SER A 709 -23.39 -12.66 18.10
CA SER A 709 -22.05 -12.15 18.38
C SER A 709 -21.72 -10.93 17.54
N ILE A 710 -22.04 -10.96 16.24
CA ILE A 710 -21.85 -9.80 15.34
C ILE A 710 -22.68 -8.62 15.82
N VAL A 711 -23.96 -8.83 16.15
CA VAL A 711 -24.86 -7.78 16.67
C VAL A 711 -24.32 -7.17 17.97
N ARG A 712 -23.79 -7.97 18.90
CA ARG A 712 -23.14 -7.48 20.14
C ARG A 712 -21.87 -6.68 19.86
N ARG A 713 -21.14 -7.01 18.80
CA ARG A 713 -19.95 -6.26 18.37
C ARG A 713 -20.29 -5.00 17.58
N VAL A 714 -21.50 -4.88 17.04
CA VAL A 714 -22.04 -3.60 16.56
C VAL A 714 -22.35 -2.70 17.77
N PHE A 715 -23.26 -3.12 18.66
CA PHE A 715 -23.52 -2.40 19.91
C PHE A 715 -23.44 -3.36 21.12
N PRO A 716 -22.69 -3.01 22.18
CA PRO A 716 -21.95 -1.75 22.40
C PRO A 716 -20.54 -1.75 21.80
N GLY A 717 -20.18 -2.71 20.94
CA GLY A 717 -18.79 -2.93 20.53
C GLY A 717 -18.18 -1.88 19.59
N SER A 718 -18.95 -1.31 18.66
CA SER A 718 -18.45 -0.44 17.59
C SER A 718 -19.15 0.91 17.52
N VAL A 719 -20.41 0.99 17.95
CA VAL A 719 -21.20 2.22 18.02
C VAL A 719 -21.71 2.43 19.44
N SER A 720 -21.81 3.70 19.85
CA SER A 720 -22.61 4.12 20.99
C SER A 720 -24.00 4.53 20.46
N ASN A 721 -24.15 5.78 20.03
CA ASN A 721 -25.24 6.21 19.16
C ASN A 721 -24.89 5.96 17.69
N HIS A 722 -25.88 5.60 16.87
CA HIS A 722 -25.65 5.14 15.49
C HIS A 722 -26.15 6.14 14.43
N HIS A 723 -26.03 7.44 14.68
CA HIS A 723 -26.33 8.53 13.74
C HIS A 723 -27.75 8.49 13.15
N LEU A 724 -28.76 8.79 13.97
CA LEU A 724 -30.17 8.52 13.66
C LEU A 724 -30.72 9.33 12.47
N GLY A 725 -30.19 10.54 12.23
CA GLY A 725 -30.54 11.34 11.04
C GLY A 725 -30.24 10.61 9.74
N THR A 726 -28.99 10.17 9.54
CA THR A 726 -28.63 9.45 8.32
C THR A 726 -29.29 8.07 8.22
N LEU A 727 -29.68 7.45 9.34
CA LEU A 727 -30.49 6.23 9.37
C LEU A 727 -31.89 6.49 8.79
N LEU A 728 -32.54 7.57 9.21
CA LEU A 728 -33.85 7.98 8.68
C LEU A 728 -33.76 8.29 7.17
N GLY A 729 -32.72 9.01 6.75
CA GLY A 729 -32.45 9.22 5.33
C GLY A 729 -32.23 7.92 4.56
N LEU A 730 -31.57 6.93 5.17
CA LEU A 730 -31.35 5.62 4.56
C LEU A 730 -32.67 4.86 4.35
N LEU A 731 -33.62 4.95 5.28
CA LEU A 731 -34.94 4.35 5.11
C LEU A 731 -35.63 4.89 3.85
N MET A 732 -35.67 6.20 3.67
CA MET A 732 -36.24 6.82 2.47
C MET A 732 -35.52 6.35 1.19
N ALA A 733 -34.19 6.29 1.20
CA ALA A 733 -33.42 5.80 0.06
C ALA A 733 -33.68 4.32 -0.25
N THR A 734 -34.00 3.52 0.78
CA THR A 734 -34.33 2.10 0.62
C THR A 734 -35.70 1.92 -0.04
N TYR A 735 -36.69 2.77 0.30
CA TYR A 735 -37.95 2.81 -0.44
C TYR A 735 -37.73 3.13 -1.93
N GLU A 736 -36.93 4.15 -2.22
CA GLU A 736 -36.59 4.51 -3.61
C GLU A 736 -35.86 3.35 -4.32
N MET A 737 -34.89 2.69 -3.66
CA MET A 737 -34.18 1.55 -4.23
C MET A 737 -35.13 0.39 -4.53
N ASN A 738 -35.98 -0.02 -3.58
CA ASN A 738 -36.92 -1.13 -3.78
C ASN A 738 -37.94 -0.81 -4.90
N ALA A 739 -38.35 0.45 -5.05
CA ALA A 739 -39.26 0.86 -6.11
C ALA A 739 -38.61 0.87 -7.50
N PHE A 740 -37.31 1.18 -7.60
CA PHE A 740 -36.66 1.49 -8.88
C PHE A 740 -35.53 0.55 -9.29
N LYS A 741 -35.12 -0.40 -8.44
CA LYS A 741 -33.93 -1.24 -8.65
C LYS A 741 -33.86 -1.87 -10.04
N ASP A 742 -34.93 -2.50 -10.54
CA ASP A 742 -34.85 -3.25 -11.79
C ASP A 742 -34.59 -2.34 -13.01
N ALA A 743 -35.18 -1.14 -13.03
CA ALA A 743 -34.93 -0.16 -14.10
C ALA A 743 -33.55 0.49 -13.96
N TYR A 744 -33.17 0.85 -12.72
CA TYR A 744 -31.88 1.47 -12.41
C TYR A 744 -30.71 0.54 -12.75
N GLN A 745 -30.76 -0.70 -12.29
CA GLN A 745 -29.70 -1.71 -12.48
C GLN A 745 -29.44 -1.97 -13.96
N ARG A 746 -30.51 -2.19 -14.74
CA ARG A 746 -30.40 -2.40 -16.20
C ARG A 746 -29.76 -1.20 -16.89
N GLN A 747 -30.20 0.02 -16.58
CA GLN A 747 -29.66 1.22 -17.21
C GLN A 747 -28.20 1.47 -16.83
N VAL A 748 -27.81 1.28 -15.57
CA VAL A 748 -26.43 1.45 -15.12
C VAL A 748 -25.48 0.49 -15.83
N ILE A 749 -25.85 -0.80 -15.94
CA ILE A 749 -25.03 -1.81 -16.63
C ILE A 749 -24.94 -1.51 -18.13
N ALA A 750 -26.07 -1.14 -18.76
CA ALA A 750 -26.10 -0.78 -20.18
C ALA A 750 -25.23 0.45 -20.48
N ASN A 751 -25.34 1.49 -19.65
CA ASN A 751 -24.54 2.71 -19.75
C ASN A 751 -23.03 2.42 -19.61
N ALA A 752 -22.63 1.60 -18.62
CA ALA A 752 -21.22 1.27 -18.40
C ALA A 752 -20.61 0.54 -19.61
N ARG A 753 -21.33 -0.45 -20.16
CA ARG A 753 -20.92 -1.18 -21.36
C ARG A 753 -20.82 -0.27 -22.59
N ALA A 754 -21.83 0.58 -22.80
CA ALA A 754 -21.83 1.55 -23.89
C ALA A 754 -20.65 2.53 -23.79
N PHE A 755 -20.39 3.03 -22.58
CA PHE A 755 -19.29 3.94 -22.31
C PHE A 755 -17.93 3.28 -22.57
N ALA A 756 -17.73 2.05 -22.09
CA ALA A 756 -16.50 1.28 -22.32
C ALA A 756 -16.24 1.06 -23.82
N ARG A 757 -17.27 0.65 -24.58
CA ARG A 757 -17.17 0.51 -26.04
C ARG A 757 -16.83 1.83 -26.74
N ALA A 758 -17.51 2.91 -26.37
CA ALA A 758 -17.30 4.23 -26.98
C ALA A 758 -15.88 4.76 -26.71
N LEU A 759 -15.37 4.59 -25.48
CA LEU A 759 -14.00 4.93 -25.13
C LEU A 759 -12.99 4.11 -25.95
N LYS A 760 -13.23 2.80 -26.10
CA LYS A 760 -12.40 1.96 -26.96
C LYS A 760 -12.39 2.45 -28.41
N GLN A 761 -13.56 2.79 -28.97
CA GLN A 761 -13.70 3.31 -30.33
C GLN A 761 -12.98 4.66 -30.51
N CYS A 762 -12.91 5.48 -29.47
CA CYS A 762 -12.14 6.72 -29.45
C CYS A 762 -10.62 6.52 -29.34
N GLY A 763 -10.14 5.28 -29.20
CA GLY A 763 -8.71 4.94 -29.17
C GLY A 763 -8.11 4.75 -27.76
N PHE A 764 -8.93 4.75 -26.70
CA PHE A 764 -8.42 4.48 -25.35
C PHE A 764 -8.13 2.99 -25.12
N ARG A 765 -7.18 2.71 -24.22
CA ARG A 765 -6.96 1.37 -23.67
C ARG A 765 -7.94 1.15 -22.51
N VAL A 766 -8.98 0.37 -22.76
CA VAL A 766 -10.03 0.04 -21.78
C VAL A 766 -9.70 -1.31 -21.14
N GLU A 767 -9.68 -1.36 -19.82
CA GLU A 767 -9.46 -2.59 -19.06
C GLU A 767 -10.74 -3.44 -19.02
N GLY A 768 -10.57 -4.76 -18.92
CA GLY A 768 -11.67 -5.72 -18.85
C GLY A 768 -11.75 -6.60 -20.08
N ASP A 769 -12.71 -7.52 -20.07
CA ASP A 769 -12.86 -8.55 -21.11
C ASP A 769 -13.76 -8.03 -22.26
N PRO A 770 -13.24 -7.88 -23.48
CA PRO A 770 -14.01 -7.36 -24.61
C PRO A 770 -15.24 -8.21 -24.95
N THR A 771 -15.26 -9.51 -24.62
CA THR A 771 -16.37 -10.42 -24.94
C THR A 771 -17.63 -10.13 -24.12
N ILE A 772 -17.49 -9.43 -22.99
CA ILE A 772 -18.58 -8.98 -22.12
C ILE A 772 -18.74 -7.46 -22.16
N ASP A 773 -18.25 -6.81 -23.22
CA ASP A 773 -18.20 -5.35 -23.34
C ASP A 773 -17.39 -4.67 -22.21
N TYR A 774 -16.28 -5.31 -21.81
CA TYR A 774 -15.31 -4.87 -20.79
C TYR A 774 -15.81 -4.89 -19.34
N THR A 775 -17.11 -4.75 -19.10
CA THR A 775 -17.66 -4.67 -17.74
C THR A 775 -19.06 -5.28 -17.62
N GLU A 776 -19.33 -5.87 -16.45
CA GLU A 776 -20.65 -6.34 -16.02
C GLU A 776 -21.23 -5.47 -14.90
N THR A 777 -20.52 -4.41 -14.50
CA THR A 777 -20.89 -3.57 -13.36
C THR A 777 -21.17 -2.13 -13.80
N HIS A 778 -21.17 -1.19 -12.85
CA HIS A 778 -21.23 0.24 -13.14
C HIS A 778 -19.88 0.87 -13.49
N GLN A 779 -18.78 0.12 -13.40
CA GLN A 779 -17.43 0.68 -13.50
C GLN A 779 -16.83 0.51 -14.89
N VAL A 780 -16.03 1.50 -15.29
CA VAL A 780 -15.19 1.47 -16.50
C VAL A 780 -13.80 1.95 -16.10
N ILE A 781 -12.77 1.24 -16.56
CA ILE A 781 -11.37 1.54 -16.21
C ILE A 781 -10.57 1.79 -17.49
N LEU A 782 -9.85 2.90 -17.52
CA LEU A 782 -8.88 3.22 -18.57
C LEU A 782 -7.46 3.00 -18.05
N ARG A 783 -6.59 2.46 -18.91
CA ARG A 783 -5.15 2.35 -18.67
C ARG A 783 -4.39 3.38 -19.50
N PHE A 784 -3.50 4.10 -18.83
CA PHE A 784 -2.53 5.01 -19.40
C PHE A 784 -1.10 4.50 -19.12
N ASP A 785 -0.11 5.26 -19.56
CA ASP A 785 1.27 4.96 -19.22
C ASP A 785 1.50 5.10 -17.70
N TYR A 786 2.56 4.44 -17.24
CA TYR A 786 2.92 4.38 -15.84
C TYR A 786 2.99 5.78 -15.18
N ALA A 787 2.42 5.90 -13.98
CA ALA A 787 2.36 7.13 -13.18
C ALA A 787 1.72 8.36 -13.87
N ARG A 788 0.86 8.17 -14.88
CA ARG A 788 0.11 9.25 -15.54
C ARG A 788 -1.29 9.51 -14.96
N GLY A 789 -1.83 8.61 -14.14
CA GLY A 789 -3.22 8.66 -13.68
C GLY A 789 -3.58 9.95 -12.93
N THR A 790 -2.69 10.48 -12.09
CA THR A 790 -2.94 11.72 -11.34
C THR A 790 -3.02 12.95 -12.26
N GLU A 791 -2.12 13.06 -13.25
CA GLU A 791 -2.14 14.14 -14.25
C GLU A 791 -3.37 14.05 -15.16
N VAL A 792 -3.74 12.84 -15.59
CA VAL A 792 -4.96 12.61 -16.38
C VAL A 792 -6.21 13.01 -15.59
N ALA A 793 -6.32 12.60 -14.32
CA ALA A 793 -7.45 12.96 -13.46
C ALA A 793 -7.54 14.48 -13.28
N HIS A 794 -6.41 15.17 -13.05
CA HIS A 794 -6.38 16.61 -12.94
C HIS A 794 -6.81 17.33 -14.23
N ARG A 795 -6.36 16.85 -15.40
CA ARG A 795 -6.77 17.40 -16.70
C ARG A 795 -8.27 17.26 -16.94
N LEU A 796 -8.88 16.17 -16.51
CA LEU A 796 -10.33 16.00 -16.56
C LEU A 796 -11.03 16.92 -15.56
N GLU A 797 -10.51 17.06 -14.35
CA GLU A 797 -11.06 17.91 -13.29
C GLU A 797 -11.14 19.39 -13.71
N VAL A 798 -10.07 19.95 -14.29
CA VAL A 798 -10.08 21.34 -14.78
C VAL A 798 -11.04 21.55 -15.97
N ASN A 799 -11.52 20.46 -16.58
CA ASN A 799 -12.55 20.45 -17.62
C ASN A 799 -13.94 20.06 -17.08
N ASN A 800 -14.16 20.06 -15.76
CA ASN A 800 -15.42 19.71 -15.13
C ASN A 800 -15.84 18.23 -15.32
N ILE A 801 -14.89 17.31 -15.46
CA ILE A 801 -15.13 15.86 -15.40
C ILE A 801 -14.36 15.31 -14.20
N ILE A 802 -15.07 14.80 -13.19
CA ILE A 802 -14.45 14.30 -11.96
C ILE A 802 -14.39 12.78 -11.97
N VAL A 803 -13.17 12.27 -11.83
CA VAL A 803 -12.83 10.84 -11.87
C VAL A 803 -11.96 10.46 -10.68
N ASN A 804 -11.68 9.17 -10.52
CA ASN A 804 -10.73 8.65 -9.55
C ASN A 804 -9.51 8.06 -10.29
N TYR A 805 -8.31 8.56 -10.03
CA TYR A 805 -7.10 7.84 -10.43
C TYR A 805 -6.94 6.57 -9.58
N GLN A 806 -6.46 5.50 -10.21
CA GLN A 806 -6.49 4.15 -9.63
C GLN A 806 -5.17 3.44 -9.95
N ALA A 807 -4.52 2.91 -8.92
CA ALA A 807 -3.44 1.95 -9.11
C ALA A 807 -4.02 0.68 -9.76
N LEU A 808 -3.46 0.29 -10.89
CA LEU A 808 -3.82 -0.94 -11.61
C LEU A 808 -2.82 -2.05 -11.29
N PRO A 809 -3.14 -3.33 -11.63
CA PRO A 809 -2.19 -4.42 -11.51
C PRO A 809 -0.80 -4.05 -12.05
N GLY A 810 0.21 -4.19 -11.20
CA GLY A 810 1.61 -3.86 -11.47
C GLY A 810 2.07 -2.49 -10.96
N ASP A 811 1.17 -1.56 -10.61
CA ASP A 811 1.56 -0.24 -10.07
C ASP A 811 1.99 -0.32 -8.61
N GLU A 812 2.97 0.49 -8.22
CA GLU A 812 3.55 0.52 -6.88
C GLU A 812 2.61 1.10 -5.84
N SER A 813 1.82 2.11 -6.22
CA SER A 813 0.93 2.82 -5.31
C SER A 813 -0.08 3.67 -6.08
N PHE A 814 -1.03 4.27 -5.37
CA PHE A 814 -1.96 5.24 -5.94
C PHE A 814 -1.28 6.50 -6.50
N THR A 815 -0.11 6.90 -5.97
CA THR A 815 0.63 8.05 -6.48
C THR A 815 1.34 7.74 -7.80
N ALA A 816 1.60 6.46 -8.08
CA ALA A 816 2.13 5.94 -9.33
C ALA A 816 1.03 5.33 -10.24
N ALA A 817 -0.23 5.66 -9.99
CA ALA A 817 -1.37 5.11 -10.72
C ALA A 817 -1.22 5.26 -12.23
N SER A 818 -1.42 4.16 -12.96
CA SER A 818 -1.56 4.13 -14.42
C SER A 818 -3.03 4.15 -14.87
N GLY A 819 -3.98 4.05 -13.94
CA GLY A 819 -5.40 3.91 -14.26
C GLY A 819 -6.25 5.13 -13.93
N ILE A 820 -7.36 5.25 -14.67
CA ILE A 820 -8.52 6.07 -14.30
C ILE A 820 -9.70 5.13 -14.13
N ARG A 821 -10.29 5.12 -12.93
CA ARG A 821 -11.49 4.35 -12.60
C ARG A 821 -12.69 5.28 -12.56
N MET A 822 -13.70 4.93 -13.34
CA MET A 822 -14.93 5.69 -13.52
C MET A 822 -16.14 4.83 -13.17
N GLY A 823 -17.23 5.47 -12.78
CA GLY A 823 -18.54 4.85 -12.64
C GLY A 823 -19.63 5.73 -13.25
N VAL A 824 -20.64 5.08 -13.84
CA VAL A 824 -21.73 5.74 -14.57
C VAL A 824 -22.97 6.02 -13.71
N GLN A 825 -22.99 5.48 -12.48
CA GLN A 825 -24.16 5.34 -11.62
C GLN A 825 -24.79 6.67 -11.22
N GLU A 826 -23.99 7.68 -10.89
CA GLU A 826 -24.52 9.00 -10.50
C GLU A 826 -25.16 9.72 -11.68
N MET A 827 -24.46 9.75 -12.83
CA MET A 827 -24.95 10.41 -14.03
C MET A 827 -26.14 9.69 -14.67
N THR A 828 -26.23 8.37 -14.49
CA THR A 828 -27.43 7.59 -14.81
C THR A 828 -28.63 8.09 -14.00
N ARG A 829 -28.46 8.40 -12.70
CA ARG A 829 -29.52 9.03 -11.89
C ARG A 829 -29.88 10.44 -12.35
N PHE A 830 -29.04 11.09 -13.14
CA PHE A 830 -29.35 12.38 -13.76
C PHE A 830 -29.90 12.26 -15.19
N GLY A 831 -30.24 11.04 -15.62
CA GLY A 831 -30.91 10.78 -16.88
C GLY A 831 -29.98 10.53 -18.07
N MET A 832 -28.66 10.42 -17.87
CA MET A 832 -27.77 10.00 -18.96
C MET A 832 -28.05 8.56 -19.37
N THR A 833 -28.06 8.35 -20.68
CA THR A 833 -28.24 7.06 -21.37
C THR A 833 -26.98 6.68 -22.14
N GLU A 834 -27.03 5.56 -22.86
CA GLU A 834 -25.93 5.00 -23.64
C GLU A 834 -25.37 6.00 -24.67
N LEU A 835 -26.25 6.73 -25.35
CA LEU A 835 -25.87 7.73 -26.35
C LEU A 835 -25.14 8.92 -25.71
N ASP A 836 -25.56 9.33 -24.52
CA ASP A 836 -24.94 10.45 -23.81
C ASP A 836 -23.53 10.07 -23.32
N PHE A 837 -23.34 8.83 -22.88
CA PHE A 837 -22.01 8.31 -22.55
C PHE A 837 -21.12 8.14 -23.78
N GLN A 838 -21.70 7.85 -24.95
CA GLN A 838 -20.95 7.85 -26.20
C GLN A 838 -20.48 9.26 -26.59
N GLU A 839 -21.33 10.29 -26.44
CA GLU A 839 -20.95 11.70 -26.63
C GLU A 839 -19.83 12.10 -25.65
N LEU A 840 -19.97 11.71 -24.37
CA LEU A 840 -18.96 11.97 -23.32
C LEU A 840 -17.60 11.35 -23.64
N ALA A 841 -17.56 10.12 -24.17
CA ALA A 841 -16.31 9.49 -24.60
C ALA A 841 -15.58 10.33 -25.67
N GLY A 842 -16.34 10.95 -26.58
CA GLY A 842 -15.83 11.90 -27.58
C GLY A 842 -15.17 13.12 -26.94
N TYR A 843 -15.82 13.75 -25.95
CA TYR A 843 -15.24 14.87 -25.21
C TYR A 843 -13.99 14.48 -24.41
N MET A 844 -13.98 13.30 -23.79
CA MET A 844 -12.78 12.80 -23.12
C MET A 844 -11.62 12.61 -24.09
N ALA A 845 -11.89 12.14 -25.31
CA ALA A 845 -10.87 12.05 -26.36
C ALA A 845 -10.38 13.43 -26.81
N ASP A 846 -11.25 14.45 -26.86
CA ASP A 846 -10.85 15.84 -27.12
C ASP A 846 -9.88 16.35 -26.06
N ILE A 847 -10.18 16.10 -24.78
CA ILE A 847 -9.36 16.56 -23.66
C ILE A 847 -8.04 15.81 -23.59
N LEU A 848 -8.09 14.48 -23.60
CA LEU A 848 -6.94 13.64 -23.27
C LEU A 848 -6.04 13.33 -24.47
N LEU A 849 -6.64 12.98 -25.61
CA LEU A 849 -5.89 12.58 -26.82
C LEU A 849 -5.59 13.76 -27.73
N ARG A 850 -6.47 14.77 -27.77
CA ARG A 850 -6.33 15.95 -28.64
C ARG A 850 -5.92 17.23 -27.90
N GLY A 851 -5.75 17.16 -26.57
CA GLY A 851 -5.19 18.25 -25.77
C GLY A 851 -6.07 19.50 -25.65
N LYS A 852 -7.38 19.40 -25.88
CA LYS A 852 -8.29 20.55 -25.82
C LYS A 852 -8.68 20.90 -24.37
N ALA A 853 -8.82 22.20 -24.09
CA ALA A 853 -9.50 22.71 -22.90
C ALA A 853 -10.91 23.15 -23.30
N ILE A 854 -11.93 22.46 -22.76
CA ILE A 854 -13.35 22.64 -23.09
C ILE A 854 -14.29 22.68 -21.86
N PRO A 855 -13.92 23.31 -20.72
CA PRO A 855 -14.73 23.26 -19.49
C PRO A 855 -16.16 23.79 -19.69
N GLU A 856 -16.35 24.84 -20.49
CA GLU A 856 -17.68 25.41 -20.77
C GLU A 856 -18.54 24.46 -21.60
N THR A 857 -17.93 23.70 -22.51
CA THR A 857 -18.63 22.69 -23.32
C THR A 857 -19.12 21.56 -22.42
N ILE A 858 -18.28 21.09 -21.49
CA ILE A 858 -18.68 20.07 -20.51
C ILE A 858 -19.79 20.59 -19.60
N SER A 859 -19.70 21.83 -19.11
CA SER A 859 -20.77 22.40 -18.28
C SER A 859 -22.08 22.58 -19.06
N LYS A 860 -22.02 22.96 -20.34
CA LYS A 860 -23.21 23.02 -21.20
C LYS A 860 -23.81 21.63 -21.43
N PHE A 861 -22.96 20.62 -21.65
CA PHE A 861 -23.39 19.24 -21.79
C PHE A 861 -24.04 18.74 -20.49
N ARG A 862 -23.41 18.96 -19.34
CA ARG A 862 -23.97 18.67 -18.00
C ARG A 862 -25.31 19.37 -17.77
N GLY A 863 -25.49 20.59 -18.28
CA GLY A 863 -26.72 21.36 -18.16
C GLY A 863 -27.98 20.66 -18.72
N LYS A 864 -27.83 19.68 -19.60
CA LYS A 864 -28.94 18.82 -20.09
C LYS A 864 -29.48 17.87 -19.01
N PHE A 865 -28.70 17.60 -17.95
CA PHE A 865 -28.92 16.52 -16.99
C PHE A 865 -29.07 17.01 -15.53
N VAL A 866 -29.81 18.08 -15.29
CA VAL A 866 -29.95 18.66 -13.92
C VAL A 866 -31.08 18.05 -13.09
N ARG A 867 -31.97 17.26 -13.72
CA ARG A 867 -33.09 16.59 -13.05
C ARG A 867 -32.69 15.19 -12.61
N MET A 868 -33.05 14.84 -11.38
CA MET A 868 -32.78 13.52 -10.81
C MET A 868 -33.93 12.54 -11.11
N HIS A 869 -33.55 11.29 -11.35
CA HIS A 869 -34.39 10.13 -11.63
C HIS A 869 -34.19 9.06 -10.55
N TYR A 870 -35.02 8.00 -10.58
CA TYR A 870 -35.03 6.92 -9.59
C TYR A 870 -35.23 7.45 -8.16
N CYS A 871 -36.14 8.42 -8.05
CA CYS A 871 -36.68 8.98 -6.82
C CYS A 871 -38.10 9.48 -7.13
N LEU A 872 -38.82 9.96 -6.12
CA LEU A 872 -40.11 10.63 -6.37
C LEU A 872 -39.93 11.79 -7.36
N SER A 873 -40.92 11.97 -8.23
CA SER A 873 -40.94 13.11 -9.16
C SER A 873 -40.97 14.43 -8.38
N GLU A 874 -40.53 15.53 -9.00
CA GLU A 874 -40.54 16.85 -8.35
C GLU A 874 -41.95 17.26 -7.89
N GLU A 875 -42.98 16.91 -8.65
CA GLU A 875 -44.39 17.14 -8.29
C GLU A 875 -44.80 16.38 -7.03
N GLN A 876 -44.40 15.10 -6.91
CA GLN A 876 -44.67 14.27 -5.74
C GLN A 876 -43.81 14.67 -4.53
N ALA A 877 -42.56 15.08 -4.74
CA ALA A 877 -41.62 15.39 -3.68
C ALA A 877 -41.84 16.78 -3.06
N ARG A 878 -42.26 17.78 -3.86
CA ARG A 878 -42.44 19.17 -3.41
C ARG A 878 -43.31 19.33 -2.15
N PRO A 879 -44.55 18.78 -2.07
CA PRO A 879 -45.38 18.95 -0.88
C PRO A 879 -44.74 18.33 0.37
N LEU A 880 -44.01 17.22 0.21
CA LEU A 880 -43.28 16.57 1.31
C LEU A 880 -42.06 17.39 1.77
N LEU A 881 -41.33 17.99 0.82
CA LEU A 881 -40.21 18.89 1.13
C LEU A 881 -40.67 20.16 1.85
N GLU A 882 -41.82 20.72 1.46
CA GLU A 882 -42.44 21.88 2.11
C GLU A 882 -42.89 21.55 3.53
N ALA A 883 -43.48 20.37 3.74
CA ALA A 883 -43.85 19.88 5.07
C ALA A 883 -42.62 19.74 6.00
N LEU A 884 -41.47 19.32 5.46
CA LEU A 884 -40.21 19.24 6.23
C LEU A 884 -39.58 20.62 6.47
N ARG A 885 -39.67 21.54 5.51
CA ARG A 885 -39.05 22.88 5.60
C ARG A 885 -39.63 23.76 6.70
N TRP A 886 -40.92 23.63 7.01
CA TRP A 886 -41.60 24.43 8.03
C TRP A 886 -41.03 24.27 9.45
N PHE A 887 -40.23 23.23 9.69
CA PHE A 887 -39.54 23.01 10.97
C PHE A 887 -38.13 23.63 11.05
N TYR A 888 -37.59 24.15 9.93
CA TYR A 888 -36.21 24.64 9.81
C TYR A 888 -36.08 26.14 9.51
N MET A 889 -37.21 26.82 9.27
CA MET A 889 -37.31 28.29 9.33
C MET A 889 -37.90 28.68 10.68
#